data_AF-A0AAF0WRY2-F1
#
_entry.id   AF-A0AAF0WRY2-F1
#
_cell.length_a   1.000
_cell.length_b   1.000
_cell.length_c   1.000
_cell.angle_alpha   90.00
_cell.angle_beta   90.00
_cell.angle_gamma   90.00
#
_symmetry.space_group_name_H-M   'P 1'
#
loop_
_entity.id
_entity.type
_entity.pdbx_description
1 polymer ?
#
loop_
_entity_poly.entity_id
_entity_poly.type
_entity_poly.pdbx_seq_one_letter_code
_entity_poly.pdbx_strand_id
1 'polypeptide(L)'
;MASVSAAEDQNGVLRGTRETPPAHFVLKLQYFSLFSANGVNQIKSNKFQAGDHQWKIILFPNGNRDGKGDHVSIYLMLDSTSSLPAGKGVNAIFEFFLFDQIRGNYLTVQGRARRFDRLKYEWGFDKFISLESLKEPTKGFLVNDISYFGVEVFVSQGSSLGECHSLSAVGNISGKYKWVITQFSKLGLHGYSDEFVVGGFKWKIALDPEGNGKHKGSSLSIFLVSVDSQSSMTENKVQAKFKLTLYDQFKQNHRQGTTTHWFGATIKSWGWPSFIELQEFKDDKKGYLVADKCMIEAEVTVLCEGVFKETRDTPPSHYVLKLESFSLFSQTGVDHIKSNSFRVGDHQWKIKLFPEGNNGGKDDHVSIYLILDSTSTLMPGKPSRFDSLKCEWGFDKFISLEEFEEPTNGYLVKDTSIFGVEVYVSTGGSSRLGESHSISKVGNISGKYKWVITKFSELGLHRDSDEFVVGGYIWKLSLHPEGEGKHKGFSLSMYLVYVDSESSNTEHKVKAEFVLTLNDQFKQNLIQKRTTNWFGASTKSWGWHSFIELTDLKDDKNGYVVADQCTIEAEVKSVSLQSDTESHMQAWSYDSYIYFQANGETATKNEREEICNMLQLHEADANTTYLGLPNTLGRNKNAGLGYLKDRMQKRIEGYDKKLLPKGGKEILLKTVVCYEPFLVTKADV
;
A
#
# COMPACT_ATOMS: atom_id res chain seq x y z
N MET A 1 -8.46 -19.56 -7.59
CA MET A 1 -9.72 -18.77 -7.47
C MET A 1 -9.78 -18.22 -6.06
N ALA A 2 -9.70 -16.91 -5.90
CA ALA A 2 -10.08 -16.21 -4.67
C ALA A 2 -10.74 -14.90 -5.12
N SER A 3 -12.07 -14.87 -5.06
CA SER A 3 -12.86 -13.66 -5.25
C SER A 3 -12.63 -12.76 -4.04
N VAL A 4 -11.97 -11.61 -4.23
CA VAL A 4 -11.92 -10.56 -3.22
C VAL A 4 -13.29 -9.88 -3.26
N SER A 5 -14.16 -10.20 -2.29
CA SER A 5 -15.42 -9.48 -2.11
C SER A 5 -15.11 -8.16 -1.39
N ALA A 6 -14.84 -7.10 -2.16
CA ALA A 6 -14.91 -5.75 -1.63
C ALA A 6 -16.38 -5.32 -1.62
N ALA A 7 -16.93 -4.99 -0.45
CA ALA A 7 -18.23 -4.35 -0.35
C ALA A 7 -17.98 -2.83 -0.26
N GLU A 8 -18.49 -2.07 -1.23
CA GLU A 8 -18.52 -0.61 -1.14
C GLU A 8 -19.63 -0.18 -0.19
N ASP A 9 -19.26 0.53 0.88
CA ASP A 9 -20.23 1.25 1.71
C ASP A 9 -20.57 2.61 1.08
N GLN A 10 -21.72 3.20 1.41
CA GLN A 10 -22.29 4.43 0.82
C GLN A 10 -21.38 5.68 0.89
N ASN A 11 -20.23 5.59 1.57
CA ASN A 11 -19.19 6.63 1.67
C ASN A 11 -17.93 6.38 0.80
N GLY A 12 -17.93 5.38 -0.07
CA GLY A 12 -16.78 5.07 -0.94
C GLY A 12 -15.55 4.54 -0.18
N VAL A 13 -15.79 3.83 0.93
CA VAL A 13 -14.77 3.14 1.74
C VAL A 13 -14.76 1.68 1.33
N LEU A 14 -13.61 1.18 0.89
CA LEU A 14 -13.43 -0.22 0.52
C LEU A 14 -12.95 -1.00 1.73
N ARG A 15 -13.73 -1.98 2.17
CA ARG A 15 -13.33 -2.93 3.22
C ARG A 15 -13.09 -4.31 2.60
N GLY A 16 -11.97 -4.94 2.96
CA GLY A 16 -11.58 -6.24 2.43
C GLY A 16 -10.83 -7.10 3.43
N THR A 17 -10.39 -8.28 2.98
CA THR A 17 -9.50 -9.15 3.74
C THR A 17 -8.26 -9.49 2.92
N ARG A 18 -7.12 -9.59 3.59
CA ARG A 18 -5.83 -9.85 2.93
C ARG A 18 -4.95 -10.73 3.82
N GLU A 19 -4.33 -11.75 3.23
CA GLU A 19 -3.44 -12.66 3.98
C GLU A 19 -2.04 -12.08 4.15
N THR A 20 -1.58 -11.28 3.18
CA THR A 20 -0.24 -10.70 3.23
C THR A 20 -0.19 -9.47 4.14
N PRO A 21 0.90 -9.30 4.91
CA PRO A 21 1.07 -8.15 5.78
C PRO A 21 1.19 -6.84 4.98
N PRO A 22 0.97 -5.69 5.63
CA PRO A 22 1.26 -4.38 5.08
C PRO A 22 2.76 -4.23 4.77
N ALA A 23 3.07 -3.55 3.67
CA ALA A 23 4.42 -3.38 3.15
C ALA A 23 5.25 -2.31 3.88
N HIS A 24 4.61 -1.25 4.38
CA HIS A 24 5.36 -0.07 4.85
C HIS A 24 5.56 -0.04 6.36
N PHE A 25 4.49 -0.18 7.16
CA PHE A 25 4.62 -0.02 8.60
C PHE A 25 3.56 -0.80 9.38
N VAL A 26 3.97 -1.34 10.54
CA VAL A 26 3.07 -1.95 11.54
C VAL A 26 3.33 -1.36 12.91
N LEU A 27 2.25 -0.88 13.53
CA LEU A 27 2.16 -0.42 14.90
C LEU A 27 1.55 -1.53 15.77
N LYS A 28 2.36 -2.14 16.62
CA LYS A 28 1.92 -3.06 17.68
C LYS A 28 1.57 -2.24 18.91
N LEU A 29 0.36 -2.40 19.42
CA LEU A 29 -0.10 -1.79 20.66
C LEU A 29 -0.25 -2.89 21.71
N GLN A 30 0.58 -2.84 22.75
CA GLN A 30 0.47 -3.72 23.91
C GLN A 30 -0.28 -3.03 25.03
N TYR A 31 -1.16 -3.77 25.68
CA TYR A 31 -2.07 -3.29 26.72
C TYR A 31 -3.04 -2.21 26.20
N PHE A 32 -3.70 -2.50 25.06
CA PHE A 32 -4.59 -1.58 24.34
C PHE A 32 -5.64 -0.93 25.26
N SER A 33 -6.21 -1.70 26.18
CA SER A 33 -7.25 -1.22 27.09
C SER A 33 -6.75 -0.14 28.05
N LEU A 34 -5.44 -0.11 28.35
CA LEU A 34 -4.83 0.87 29.24
C LEU A 34 -4.68 2.25 28.61
N PHE A 35 -4.62 2.38 27.29
CA PHE A 35 -4.49 3.69 26.65
C PHE A 35 -5.69 4.58 26.97
N SER A 36 -6.91 4.08 26.73
CA SER A 36 -8.13 4.82 27.04
C SER A 36 -8.33 4.99 28.56
N ALA A 37 -8.04 3.97 29.35
CA ALA A 37 -8.18 4.03 30.82
C ALA A 37 -7.29 5.10 31.46
N ASN A 38 -6.11 5.38 30.88
CA ASN A 38 -5.17 6.39 31.34
C ASN A 38 -5.29 7.74 30.58
N GLY A 39 -6.42 7.95 29.92
CA GLY A 39 -6.71 9.20 29.19
C GLY A 39 -5.77 9.46 28.00
N VAL A 40 -5.06 8.45 27.49
CA VAL A 40 -4.24 8.53 26.26
C VAL A 40 -5.18 8.55 25.06
N ASN A 41 -5.60 9.76 24.71
CA ASN A 41 -6.57 10.00 23.65
C ASN A 41 -5.97 9.85 22.25
N GLN A 42 -4.66 10.01 22.10
CA GLN A 42 -3.95 9.97 20.83
C GLN A 42 -2.60 9.28 20.99
N ILE A 43 -2.27 8.41 20.05
CA ILE A 43 -0.99 7.73 19.88
C ILE A 43 -0.44 8.14 18.51
N LYS A 44 0.85 8.50 18.45
CA LYS A 44 1.53 8.80 17.18
C LYS A 44 2.68 7.81 17.03
N SER A 45 2.75 7.14 15.90
CA SER A 45 3.89 6.26 15.60
C SER A 45 5.18 7.06 15.37
N ASN A 46 6.28 6.34 15.34
CA ASN A 46 7.53 6.79 14.73
C ASN A 46 7.34 7.09 13.24
N LYS A 47 8.31 7.84 12.72
CA LYS A 47 8.41 8.16 11.29
C LYS A 47 8.73 6.89 10.51
N PHE A 48 8.02 6.68 9.42
CA PHE A 48 8.35 5.65 8.44
C PHE A 48 8.34 6.23 7.04
N GLN A 49 9.16 5.67 6.16
CA GLN A 49 9.30 6.13 4.79
C GLN A 49 8.34 5.40 3.84
N ALA A 50 7.69 6.15 2.96
CA ALA A 50 6.98 5.62 1.81
C ALA A 50 7.07 6.63 0.66
N GLY A 51 7.53 6.16 -0.51
CA GLY A 51 8.05 7.04 -1.56
C GLY A 51 9.21 7.90 -1.04
N ASP A 52 9.24 9.17 -1.46
CA ASP A 52 10.26 10.14 -1.03
C ASP A 52 9.85 10.96 0.20
N HIS A 53 8.85 10.46 0.95
CA HIS A 53 8.24 11.18 2.05
C HIS A 53 8.23 10.39 3.35
N GLN A 54 8.21 11.12 4.47
CA GLN A 54 8.14 10.58 5.83
C GLN A 54 6.71 10.72 6.37
N TRP A 55 6.21 9.64 6.92
CA TRP A 55 4.82 9.48 7.35
C TRP A 55 4.72 9.01 8.80
N LYS A 56 3.56 9.23 9.42
CA LYS A 56 3.21 8.69 10.74
C LYS A 56 1.77 8.16 10.75
N ILE A 57 1.52 7.13 11.55
CA ILE A 57 0.16 6.74 11.95
C ILE A 57 -0.24 7.58 13.16
N ILE A 58 -1.44 8.12 13.15
CA ILE A 58 -2.12 8.67 14.32
C ILE A 58 -3.28 7.75 14.66
N LEU A 59 -3.31 7.23 15.89
CA LEU A 59 -4.37 6.36 16.37
C LEU A 59 -5.07 6.99 17.58
N PHE A 60 -6.39 6.94 17.58
CA PHE A 60 -7.24 7.38 18.70
C PHE A 60 -7.96 6.15 19.26
N PRO A 61 -7.46 5.55 20.36
CA PRO A 61 -7.98 4.29 20.90
C PRO A 61 -9.44 4.37 21.34
N ASN A 62 -9.92 5.56 21.74
CA ASN A 62 -11.31 5.83 22.09
C ASN A 62 -12.00 6.76 21.07
N GLY A 63 -11.46 6.78 19.85
CA GLY A 63 -12.04 7.50 18.73
C GLY A 63 -11.82 9.01 18.74
N ASN A 64 -12.09 9.61 17.59
CA ASN A 64 -11.95 11.02 17.30
C ASN A 64 -13.16 11.48 16.48
N ARG A 65 -13.54 12.76 16.66
CA ARG A 65 -14.67 13.38 15.95
C ARG A 65 -15.92 12.50 15.98
N ASP A 66 -16.39 12.05 14.82
CA ASP A 66 -17.64 11.31 14.66
C ASP A 66 -17.60 9.90 15.24
N GLY A 67 -16.40 9.33 15.47
CA GLY A 67 -16.23 8.01 16.11
C GLY A 67 -15.82 8.08 17.57
N LYS A 68 -15.88 9.26 18.21
CA LYS A 68 -15.46 9.45 19.59
C LYS A 68 -16.34 8.66 20.56
N GLY A 69 -15.72 7.80 21.35
CA GLY A 69 -16.32 7.02 22.43
C GLY A 69 -16.85 5.64 22.04
N ASP A 70 -17.01 5.36 20.75
CA ASP A 70 -17.60 4.11 20.25
C ASP A 70 -16.74 3.39 19.19
N HIS A 71 -15.80 4.09 18.55
CA HIS A 71 -14.89 3.53 17.55
C HIS A 71 -13.42 3.78 17.91
N VAL A 72 -12.52 3.00 17.30
CA VAL A 72 -11.13 3.42 17.10
C VAL A 72 -11.07 4.26 15.84
N SER A 73 -10.34 5.38 15.89
CA SER A 73 -10.04 6.19 14.70
C SER A 73 -8.56 6.07 14.35
N ILE A 74 -8.26 6.09 13.05
CA ILE A 74 -6.88 5.98 12.55
C ILE A 74 -6.65 6.94 11.39
N TYR A 75 -5.49 7.59 11.36
CA TYR A 75 -5.12 8.56 10.34
C TYR A 75 -3.65 8.39 9.93
N LEU A 76 -3.38 8.79 8.70
CA LEU A 76 -2.06 8.92 8.12
C LEU A 76 -1.69 10.40 8.12
N MET A 77 -0.50 10.72 8.60
CA MET A 77 0.05 12.07 8.68
C MET A 77 1.32 12.17 7.82
N LEU A 78 1.41 13.24 7.03
CA LEU A 78 2.67 13.63 6.38
C LEU A 78 3.51 14.44 7.39
N ASP A 79 4.68 13.93 7.79
CA ASP A 79 5.47 14.49 8.90
C ASP A 79 6.28 15.74 8.48
N SER A 80 6.82 15.77 7.26
CA SER A 80 7.68 16.86 6.78
C SER A 80 6.96 17.75 5.77
N THR A 81 6.07 18.64 6.24
CA THR A 81 5.35 19.62 5.39
C THR A 81 6.17 20.89 5.13
N SER A 82 7.25 21.12 5.89
CA SER A 82 8.13 22.29 5.77
C SER A 82 8.97 22.27 4.49
N SER A 83 9.34 21.10 3.98
CA SER A 83 10.13 20.93 2.74
C SER A 83 9.32 21.04 1.45
N LEU A 84 7.97 21.06 1.52
CA LEU A 84 7.13 21.20 0.33
C LEU A 84 7.11 22.65 -0.19
N PRO A 85 7.40 22.90 -1.48
CA PRO A 85 7.25 24.22 -2.07
C PRO A 85 5.82 24.77 -1.91
N ALA A 86 5.67 26.09 -1.73
CA ALA A 86 4.35 26.71 -1.58
C ALA A 86 3.45 26.37 -2.78
N GLY A 87 2.25 25.84 -2.51
CA GLY A 87 1.28 25.41 -3.53
C GLY A 87 1.41 23.96 -4.00
N LYS A 88 2.49 23.24 -3.64
CA LYS A 88 2.63 21.81 -3.95
C LYS A 88 2.10 20.93 -2.82
N GLY A 89 1.34 19.90 -3.17
CA GLY A 89 0.87 18.86 -2.25
C GLY A 89 1.32 17.47 -2.72
N VAL A 90 1.38 16.52 -1.81
CA VAL A 90 1.69 15.11 -2.05
C VAL A 90 0.38 14.36 -2.20
N ASN A 91 0.12 13.76 -3.36
CA ASN A 91 -1.02 12.89 -3.53
C ASN A 91 -0.63 11.47 -3.11
N ALA A 92 -1.45 10.82 -2.30
CA ALA A 92 -1.22 9.43 -1.89
C ALA A 92 -2.54 8.66 -1.74
N ILE A 93 -2.50 7.38 -2.10
CA ILE A 93 -3.48 6.37 -1.70
C ILE A 93 -2.89 5.62 -0.52
N PHE A 94 -3.72 5.32 0.47
CA PHE A 94 -3.29 4.52 1.60
C PHE A 94 -4.35 3.51 2.02
N GLU A 95 -3.88 2.37 2.51
CA GLU A 95 -4.70 1.28 3.01
C GLU A 95 -4.27 1.00 4.46
N PHE A 96 -5.23 0.97 5.38
CA PHE A 96 -4.99 0.57 6.77
C PHE A 96 -5.34 -0.90 6.97
N PHE A 97 -4.59 -1.53 7.87
CA PHE A 97 -4.68 -2.95 8.17
C PHE A 97 -4.95 -3.15 9.65
N LEU A 98 -5.78 -4.12 9.99
CA LEU A 98 -5.99 -4.60 11.36
C LEU A 98 -5.84 -6.12 11.36
N PHE A 99 -4.88 -6.62 12.14
CA PHE A 99 -4.55 -8.04 12.12
C PHE A 99 -5.57 -8.88 12.92
N ASP A 100 -6.19 -9.86 12.26
CA ASP A 100 -6.92 -10.94 12.91
C ASP A 100 -5.92 -12.03 13.32
N GLN A 101 -5.55 -12.00 14.60
CA GLN A 101 -4.55 -12.87 15.19
C GLN A 101 -5.02 -14.34 15.30
N ILE A 102 -6.32 -14.60 15.14
CA ILE A 102 -6.88 -15.96 15.20
C ILE A 102 -6.83 -16.62 13.82
N ARG A 103 -7.15 -15.86 12.77
CA ARG A 103 -7.21 -16.37 11.39
C ARG A 103 -5.91 -16.18 10.62
N GLY A 104 -5.00 -15.34 11.11
CA GLY A 104 -3.72 -15.08 10.46
C GLY A 104 -3.86 -14.23 9.20
N ASN A 105 -4.89 -13.37 9.12
CA ASN A 105 -5.11 -12.46 8.01
C ASN A 105 -5.42 -11.06 8.52
N TYR A 106 -5.60 -10.10 7.61
CA TYR A 106 -5.81 -8.70 7.91
C TYR A 106 -7.18 -8.26 7.40
N LEU A 107 -7.92 -7.53 8.24
CA LEU A 107 -8.95 -6.62 7.77
C LEU A 107 -8.26 -5.44 7.11
N THR A 108 -8.68 -5.08 5.90
CA THR A 108 -8.16 -3.91 5.20
C THR A 108 -9.26 -2.86 5.01
N VAL A 109 -8.87 -1.59 5.14
CA VAL A 109 -9.74 -0.43 4.90
C VAL A 109 -8.97 0.57 4.05
N GLN A 110 -9.43 0.76 2.82
CA GLN A 110 -8.82 1.65 1.85
C GLN A 110 -9.72 2.85 1.59
N GLY A 111 -9.10 4.03 1.54
CA GLY A 111 -9.75 5.29 1.16
C GLY A 111 -9.41 5.69 -0.26
N ARG A 112 -10.15 6.68 -0.78
CA ARG A 112 -9.80 7.36 -2.05
C ARG A 112 -8.45 8.07 -1.94
N ALA A 113 -7.83 8.35 -3.09
CA ALA A 113 -6.64 9.19 -3.16
C ALA A 113 -6.83 10.52 -2.43
N ARG A 114 -5.83 10.93 -1.64
CA ARG A 114 -5.85 12.16 -0.86
C ARG A 114 -4.65 13.02 -1.17
N ARG A 115 -4.88 14.34 -1.23
CA ARG A 115 -3.84 15.36 -1.31
C ARG A 115 -3.43 15.79 0.08
N PHE A 116 -2.15 15.66 0.39
CA PHE A 116 -1.50 16.12 1.61
C PHE A 116 -0.75 17.41 1.31
N ASP A 117 -1.08 18.49 2.00
CA ASP A 117 -0.38 19.78 1.86
C ASP A 117 -0.19 20.46 3.23
N ARG A 118 0.41 21.65 3.23
CA ARG A 118 0.69 22.40 4.46
C ARG A 118 -0.58 22.75 5.27
N LEU A 119 -1.74 22.89 4.63
CA LEU A 119 -3.01 23.19 5.28
C LEU A 119 -3.74 21.91 5.70
N LYS A 120 -3.58 20.83 4.93
CA LYS A 120 -4.25 19.55 5.14
C LYS A 120 -3.27 18.38 4.98
N TYR A 121 -2.60 18.02 6.07
CA TYR A 121 -1.54 17.00 6.12
C TYR A 121 -1.95 15.70 6.84
N GLU A 122 -3.22 15.55 7.20
CA GLU A 122 -3.77 14.38 7.90
C GLU A 122 -5.07 13.90 7.24
N TRP A 123 -5.11 12.60 6.92
CA TRP A 123 -6.27 11.91 6.34
C TRP A 123 -6.46 10.54 6.96
N GLY A 124 -7.71 10.11 7.14
CA GLY A 124 -8.00 8.85 7.83
C GLY A 124 -9.48 8.59 8.02
N PHE A 125 -9.80 7.75 9.00
CA PHE A 125 -11.14 7.27 9.28
C PHE A 125 -11.50 7.51 10.74
N ASP A 126 -12.52 8.37 10.94
CA ASP A 126 -13.10 8.63 12.27
C ASP A 126 -13.75 7.34 12.83
N LYS A 127 -14.31 6.48 11.98
CA LYS A 127 -14.92 5.19 12.34
C LYS A 127 -14.23 4.00 11.67
N PHE A 128 -12.97 3.73 12.05
CA PHE A 128 -12.19 2.65 11.44
C PHE A 128 -12.73 1.27 11.83
N ILE A 129 -12.85 0.99 13.12
CA ILE A 129 -13.46 -0.22 13.68
C ILE A 129 -14.23 0.14 14.95
N SER A 130 -15.40 -0.45 15.18
CA SER A 130 -16.12 -0.22 16.43
C SER A 130 -15.38 -0.86 17.59
N LEU A 131 -15.44 -0.24 18.76
CA LEU A 131 -14.85 -0.79 19.99
C LEU A 131 -15.46 -2.14 20.35
N GLU A 132 -16.75 -2.34 20.05
CA GLU A 132 -17.42 -3.62 20.20
C GLU A 132 -16.77 -4.71 19.34
N SER A 133 -16.62 -4.46 18.03
CA SER A 133 -16.02 -5.43 17.11
C SER A 133 -14.54 -5.68 17.39
N LEU A 134 -13.79 -4.65 17.81
CA LEU A 134 -12.38 -4.78 18.19
C LEU A 134 -12.21 -5.67 19.42
N LYS A 135 -13.07 -5.49 20.43
CA LYS A 135 -13.00 -6.22 21.71
C LYS A 135 -13.67 -7.60 21.66
N GLU A 136 -14.42 -7.91 20.61
CA GLU A 136 -15.07 -9.21 20.46
C GLU A 136 -13.99 -10.32 20.31
N PRO A 137 -13.85 -11.24 21.29
CA PRO A 137 -12.76 -12.21 21.29
C PRO A 137 -12.75 -13.14 20.08
N THR A 138 -13.91 -13.38 19.45
CA THR A 138 -14.07 -14.27 18.29
C THR A 138 -13.54 -13.65 16.99
N LYS A 139 -13.31 -12.33 16.96
CA LYS A 139 -12.84 -11.59 15.79
C LYS A 139 -11.31 -11.50 15.69
N GLY A 140 -10.58 -11.81 16.77
CA GLY A 140 -9.12 -11.91 16.76
C GLY A 140 -8.35 -10.58 16.64
N PHE A 141 -9.03 -9.43 16.62
CA PHE A 141 -8.38 -8.12 16.48
C PHE A 141 -7.69 -7.62 17.75
N LEU A 142 -8.17 -8.07 18.92
CA LEU A 142 -7.58 -7.81 20.22
C LEU A 142 -7.40 -9.14 20.95
N VAL A 143 -6.15 -9.61 21.07
CA VAL A 143 -5.80 -10.86 21.74
C VAL A 143 -4.76 -10.55 22.81
N ASN A 144 -5.00 -10.99 24.04
CA ASN A 144 -4.14 -10.69 25.20
C ASN A 144 -3.89 -9.18 25.41
N ASP A 145 -4.90 -8.36 25.11
CA ASP A 145 -4.82 -6.90 25.12
C ASP A 145 -3.76 -6.32 24.16
N ILE A 146 -3.40 -7.09 23.12
CA ILE A 146 -2.48 -6.69 22.05
C ILE A 146 -3.25 -6.55 20.74
N SER A 147 -3.00 -5.47 20.01
CA SER A 147 -3.58 -5.24 18.69
C SER A 147 -2.52 -4.71 17.72
N TYR A 148 -2.64 -5.05 16.44
CA TYR A 148 -1.68 -4.67 15.40
C TYR A 148 -2.38 -3.86 14.32
N PHE A 149 -1.94 -2.62 14.14
CA PHE A 149 -2.43 -1.70 13.12
C PHE A 149 -1.35 -1.49 12.08
N GLY A 150 -1.68 -1.70 10.82
CA GLY A 150 -0.74 -1.55 9.73
C GLY A 150 -1.15 -0.47 8.74
N VAL A 151 -0.19 -0.02 7.94
CA VAL A 151 -0.47 0.89 6.82
C VAL A 151 0.40 0.58 5.61
N GLU A 152 -0.20 0.72 4.43
CA GLU A 152 0.50 0.85 3.16
C GLU A 152 0.20 2.23 2.57
N VAL A 153 1.23 2.92 2.11
CA VAL A 153 1.12 4.25 1.52
C VAL A 153 1.73 4.21 0.13
N PHE A 154 0.96 4.65 -0.86
CA PHE A 154 1.40 4.75 -2.23
C PHE A 154 1.36 6.21 -2.65
N VAL A 155 2.55 6.80 -2.80
CA VAL A 155 2.70 8.19 -3.23
C VAL A 155 2.63 8.26 -4.74
N SER A 156 1.70 9.05 -5.27
CA SER A 156 1.66 9.38 -6.69
C SER A 156 2.55 10.60 -6.97
N GLN A 157 3.63 10.41 -7.72
CA GLN A 157 4.41 11.53 -8.25
C GLN A 157 3.66 12.12 -9.45
N GLY A 158 3.46 13.45 -9.46
CA GLY A 158 2.60 14.16 -10.40
C GLY A 158 3.17 14.32 -11.81
N SER A 159 3.59 13.24 -12.46
CA SER A 159 3.91 13.21 -13.89
C SER A 159 2.99 12.19 -14.56
N SER A 160 1.75 12.59 -14.82
CA SER A 160 0.83 11.79 -15.61
C SER A 160 1.37 11.68 -17.04
N LEU A 161 1.78 10.49 -17.46
CA LEU A 161 2.02 10.20 -18.87
C LEU A 161 0.65 9.98 -19.53
N GLY A 162 0.32 10.77 -20.57
CA GLY A 162 -0.94 10.66 -21.29
C GLY A 162 -0.70 10.46 -22.78
N GLU A 163 -1.39 9.51 -23.40
CA GLU A 163 -1.43 9.36 -24.85
C GLU A 163 -2.85 9.59 -25.37
N CYS A 164 -2.97 10.10 -26.60
CA CYS A 164 -4.24 10.25 -27.30
C CYS A 164 -4.21 9.38 -28.55
N HIS A 165 -5.13 8.41 -28.63
CA HIS A 165 -5.41 7.71 -29.87
C HIS A 165 -6.61 8.40 -30.51
N SER A 166 -6.39 9.02 -31.67
CA SER A 166 -7.46 9.61 -32.47
C SER A 166 -7.65 8.82 -33.74
N LEU A 167 -8.89 8.49 -34.06
CA LEU A 167 -9.27 8.12 -35.42
C LEU A 167 -9.48 9.41 -36.21
N SER A 168 -8.71 9.62 -37.27
CA SER A 168 -8.93 10.80 -38.11
C SER A 168 -10.30 10.70 -38.77
N ALA A 169 -11.13 11.74 -38.63
CA ALA A 169 -12.40 11.89 -39.34
C ALA A 169 -12.25 11.87 -40.89
N VAL A 170 -11.01 11.84 -41.39
CA VAL A 170 -10.68 11.53 -42.78
C VAL A 170 -10.63 10.01 -42.90
N GLY A 171 -11.73 9.41 -43.36
CA GLY A 171 -11.91 7.94 -43.38
C GLY A 171 -10.75 7.19 -44.03
N ASN A 172 -10.50 5.95 -43.57
CA ASN A 172 -9.55 4.94 -44.08
C ASN A 172 -8.82 5.38 -45.35
N ILE A 173 -7.77 6.20 -45.21
CA ILE A 173 -7.02 6.68 -46.37
C ILE A 173 -6.18 5.51 -46.84
N SER A 174 -6.61 4.89 -47.93
CA SER A 174 -5.88 3.83 -48.61
C SER A 174 -5.09 4.40 -49.78
N GLY A 175 -3.90 3.87 -49.97
CA GLY A 175 -3.01 4.25 -51.06
C GLY A 175 -2.26 3.03 -51.57
N LYS A 176 -1.96 3.04 -52.87
CA LYS A 176 -1.17 2.00 -53.52
C LYS A 176 0.14 2.58 -54.00
N TYR A 177 1.20 1.81 -53.81
CA TYR A 177 2.51 2.14 -54.33
C TYR A 177 3.12 0.92 -55.00
N LYS A 178 3.67 1.13 -56.19
CA LYS A 178 4.22 0.06 -57.02
C LYS A 178 5.70 0.29 -57.23
N TRP A 179 6.50 -0.69 -56.81
CA TRP A 179 7.94 -0.71 -57.00
C TRP A 179 8.32 -1.67 -58.12
N VAL A 180 9.00 -1.13 -59.14
CA VAL A 180 9.51 -1.89 -60.28
C VAL A 180 11.03 -1.91 -60.19
N ILE A 181 11.58 -3.09 -59.91
CA ILE A 181 13.02 -3.33 -59.86
C ILE A 181 13.43 -3.82 -61.25
N THR A 182 14.32 -3.12 -61.95
CA THR A 182 14.75 -3.48 -63.33
C THR A 182 16.14 -4.08 -63.42
N GLN A 183 16.90 -4.09 -62.32
CA GLN A 183 18.22 -4.71 -62.20
C GLN A 183 18.30 -5.45 -60.87
N PHE A 184 17.45 -6.46 -60.69
CA PHE A 184 17.31 -7.19 -59.42
C PHE A 184 18.63 -7.79 -58.95
N SER A 185 19.44 -8.29 -59.87
CA SER A 185 20.79 -8.82 -59.62
C SER A 185 21.74 -7.81 -58.94
N LYS A 186 21.48 -6.50 -59.05
CA LYS A 186 22.31 -5.44 -58.45
C LYS A 186 21.80 -4.92 -57.12
N LEU A 187 20.66 -5.42 -56.62
CA LEU A 187 20.03 -4.92 -55.39
C LEU A 187 20.85 -5.21 -54.12
N GLY A 188 21.81 -6.13 -54.19
CA GLY A 188 22.65 -6.52 -53.04
C GLY A 188 21.89 -7.34 -52.00
N LEU A 189 22.32 -7.26 -50.73
CA LEU A 189 21.72 -8.03 -49.63
C LEU A 189 20.39 -7.45 -49.12
N HIS A 190 20.19 -6.15 -49.28
CA HIS A 190 19.02 -5.40 -48.80
C HIS A 190 18.69 -4.29 -49.79
N GLY A 191 17.42 -4.16 -50.18
CA GLY A 191 16.93 -3.11 -51.07
C GLY A 191 15.72 -2.38 -50.50
N TYR A 192 15.59 -1.10 -50.84
CA TYR A 192 14.47 -0.25 -50.46
C TYR A 192 13.83 0.39 -51.68
N SER A 193 12.52 0.56 -51.67
CA SER A 193 11.83 1.42 -52.63
C SER A 193 12.04 2.91 -52.33
N ASP A 194 11.59 3.77 -53.24
CA ASP A 194 11.40 5.19 -52.93
C ASP A 194 10.33 5.36 -51.83
N GLU A 195 10.35 6.54 -51.19
CA GLU A 195 9.36 6.94 -50.20
C GLU A 195 8.02 7.22 -50.87
N PHE A 196 6.94 6.75 -50.26
CA PHE A 196 5.58 7.08 -50.67
C PHE A 196 4.73 7.45 -49.46
N VAL A 197 3.77 8.34 -49.68
CA VAL A 197 2.92 8.90 -48.61
C VAL A 197 1.53 8.31 -48.70
N VAL A 198 1.04 7.73 -47.60
CA VAL A 198 -0.33 7.25 -47.46
C VAL A 198 -0.83 7.63 -46.07
N GLY A 199 -2.00 8.27 -46.01
CA GLY A 199 -2.61 8.72 -44.75
C GLY A 199 -1.77 9.73 -43.98
N GLY A 200 -0.95 10.54 -44.66
CA GLY A 200 -0.05 11.50 -44.02
C GLY A 200 1.29 10.92 -43.54
N PHE A 201 1.47 9.59 -43.58
CA PHE A 201 2.69 8.91 -43.18
C PHE A 201 3.54 8.50 -44.38
N LYS A 202 4.86 8.57 -44.24
CA LYS A 202 5.87 8.12 -45.19
C LYS A 202 6.19 6.64 -44.98
N TRP A 203 6.16 5.89 -46.08
CA TRP A 203 6.38 4.46 -46.13
C TRP A 203 7.45 4.08 -47.16
N LYS A 204 8.10 2.93 -46.97
CA LYS A 204 8.97 2.25 -47.94
C LYS A 204 8.65 0.76 -47.96
N ILE A 205 8.92 0.10 -49.09
CA ILE A 205 9.01 -1.35 -49.16
C ILE A 205 10.48 -1.72 -48.94
N ALA A 206 10.75 -2.65 -48.04
CA ALA A 206 12.06 -3.27 -47.87
C ALA A 206 12.04 -4.71 -48.39
N LEU A 207 13.12 -5.09 -49.06
CA LEU A 207 13.29 -6.38 -49.71
C LEU A 207 14.66 -6.96 -49.37
N ASP A 208 14.67 -8.21 -48.91
CA ASP A 208 15.90 -8.98 -48.70
C ASP A 208 15.96 -10.07 -49.77
N PRO A 209 16.71 -9.88 -50.89
CA PRO A 209 16.74 -10.79 -52.03
C PRO A 209 17.11 -12.23 -51.70
N GLU A 210 17.91 -12.43 -50.65
CA GLU A 210 18.33 -13.74 -50.17
C GLU A 210 17.69 -14.13 -48.84
N GLY A 211 16.74 -13.36 -48.33
CA GLY A 211 16.00 -13.69 -47.11
C GLY A 211 16.58 -13.15 -45.81
N ASN A 212 15.69 -13.08 -44.82
CA ASN A 212 15.95 -12.48 -43.50
C ASN A 212 16.01 -13.54 -42.38
N GLY A 213 16.94 -13.34 -41.44
CA GLY A 213 17.03 -14.17 -40.23
C GLY A 213 17.21 -15.66 -40.54
N LYS A 214 16.29 -16.49 -40.02
CA LYS A 214 16.33 -17.95 -40.19
C LYS A 214 16.02 -18.43 -41.62
N HIS A 215 15.52 -17.53 -42.49
CA HIS A 215 15.17 -17.83 -43.88
C HIS A 215 16.21 -17.32 -44.88
N LYS A 216 17.37 -16.87 -44.38
CA LYS A 216 18.48 -16.45 -45.23
C LYS A 216 18.99 -17.64 -46.05
N GLY A 217 19.12 -17.43 -47.36
CA GLY A 217 19.47 -18.43 -48.37
C GLY A 217 18.30 -19.30 -48.85
N SER A 218 17.11 -19.22 -48.25
CA SER A 218 15.98 -20.09 -48.61
C SER A 218 14.79 -19.36 -49.24
N SER A 219 14.49 -18.14 -48.78
CA SER A 219 13.27 -17.43 -49.17
C SER A 219 13.53 -15.94 -49.40
N LEU A 220 12.79 -15.32 -50.32
CA LEU A 220 12.72 -13.87 -50.47
C LEU A 220 11.90 -13.28 -49.31
N SER A 221 12.37 -12.19 -48.68
CA SER A 221 11.62 -11.49 -47.63
C SER A 221 11.15 -10.11 -48.08
N ILE A 222 9.91 -9.75 -47.75
CA ILE A 222 9.32 -8.45 -48.10
C ILE A 222 8.66 -7.84 -46.86
N PHE A 223 8.96 -6.57 -46.59
CA PHE A 223 8.45 -5.82 -45.44
C PHE A 223 7.94 -4.44 -45.86
N LEU A 224 6.95 -3.94 -45.14
CA LEU A 224 6.59 -2.53 -45.13
C LEU A 224 7.38 -1.83 -44.02
N VAL A 225 7.90 -0.64 -44.30
CA VAL A 225 8.69 0.17 -43.36
C VAL A 225 8.04 1.54 -43.20
N SER A 226 7.83 1.97 -41.95
CA SER A 226 7.44 3.34 -41.63
C SER A 226 8.68 4.23 -41.54
N VAL A 227 8.76 5.27 -42.37
CA VAL A 227 9.91 6.19 -42.42
C VAL A 227 9.82 7.23 -41.31
N ASP A 228 8.63 7.76 -41.03
CA ASP A 228 8.44 8.80 -40.00
C ASP A 228 8.75 8.27 -38.59
N SER A 229 8.60 6.94 -38.37
CA SER A 229 9.00 6.25 -37.13
C SER A 229 10.52 6.15 -36.90
N GLN A 230 11.34 6.67 -37.83
CA GLN A 230 12.80 6.68 -37.72
C GLN A 230 13.35 7.95 -37.06
N SER A 231 12.57 9.02 -36.91
CA SER A 231 13.03 10.26 -36.27
C SER A 231 12.91 10.18 -34.74
N SER A 232 13.95 10.56 -34.00
CA SER A 232 14.01 10.43 -32.53
C SER A 232 13.20 11.49 -31.77
N MET A 233 12.41 12.32 -32.46
CA MET A 233 11.80 13.54 -31.90
C MET A 233 10.29 13.41 -31.62
N THR A 234 9.65 12.32 -32.03
CA THR A 234 8.21 12.06 -31.75
C THR A 234 7.96 10.56 -31.59
N GLU A 235 7.42 10.12 -30.45
CA GLU A 235 6.99 8.71 -30.20
C GLU A 235 5.65 8.37 -30.88
N ASN A 236 5.34 8.99 -32.03
CA ASN A 236 4.07 8.77 -32.73
C ASN A 236 4.04 7.34 -33.29
N LYS A 237 2.98 6.61 -32.98
CA LYS A 237 2.71 5.27 -33.54
C LYS A 237 1.54 5.33 -34.51
N VAL A 238 1.63 4.53 -35.57
CA VAL A 238 0.58 4.40 -36.58
C VAL A 238 0.21 2.94 -36.74
N GLN A 239 -1.09 2.64 -36.67
CA GLN A 239 -1.59 1.32 -37.04
C GLN A 239 -1.98 1.35 -38.52
N ALA A 240 -1.42 0.42 -39.29
CA ALA A 240 -1.75 0.29 -40.71
C ALA A 240 -2.12 -1.15 -41.05
N LYS A 241 -3.22 -1.30 -41.80
CA LYS A 241 -3.53 -2.53 -42.53
C LYS A 241 -2.85 -2.43 -43.89
N PHE A 242 -2.07 -3.43 -44.25
CA PHE A 242 -1.38 -3.41 -45.53
C PHE A 242 -1.37 -4.77 -46.21
N LYS A 243 -1.32 -4.73 -47.53
CA LYS A 243 -1.15 -5.89 -48.40
C LYS A 243 0.07 -5.67 -49.28
N LEU A 244 0.99 -6.63 -49.25
CA LEU A 244 2.13 -6.68 -50.18
C LEU A 244 1.84 -7.72 -51.26
N THR A 245 2.00 -7.35 -52.52
CA THR A 245 1.74 -8.21 -53.69
C THR A 245 2.99 -8.28 -54.56
N LEU A 246 3.50 -9.50 -54.76
CA LEU A 246 4.55 -9.83 -55.72
C LEU A 246 3.91 -10.34 -57.02
N TYR A 247 4.17 -9.64 -58.12
CA TYR A 247 3.53 -9.94 -59.40
C TYR A 247 4.19 -11.11 -60.14
N ASP A 248 3.40 -12.13 -60.44
CA ASP A 248 3.60 -13.00 -61.60
C ASP A 248 3.28 -12.21 -62.89
N GLN A 249 4.30 -11.99 -63.72
CA GLN A 249 4.25 -11.21 -64.95
C GLN A 249 3.64 -11.98 -66.15
N PHE A 250 3.38 -13.28 -66.01
CA PHE A 250 2.86 -14.14 -67.08
C PHE A 250 1.41 -14.57 -66.86
N LYS A 251 1.04 -15.01 -65.65
CA LYS A 251 -0.23 -15.75 -65.43
C LYS A 251 -1.19 -15.12 -64.42
N GLN A 252 -0.94 -13.87 -64.00
CA GLN A 252 -1.74 -13.16 -62.97
C GLN A 252 -1.87 -13.91 -61.62
N ASN A 253 -1.09 -14.97 -61.39
CA ASN A 253 -1.10 -15.70 -60.13
C ASN A 253 -0.16 -15.03 -59.11
N HIS A 254 -0.53 -13.83 -58.67
CA HIS A 254 0.30 -13.01 -57.79
C HIS A 254 0.41 -13.64 -56.39
N ARG A 255 1.60 -13.54 -55.77
CA ARG A 255 1.78 -13.89 -54.36
C ARG A 255 1.46 -12.67 -53.51
N GLN A 256 0.60 -12.82 -52.51
CA GLN A 256 0.18 -11.71 -51.67
C GLN A 256 0.09 -12.10 -50.20
N GLY A 257 0.41 -11.16 -49.33
CA GLY A 257 0.20 -11.26 -47.89
C GLY A 257 -0.52 -10.02 -47.40
N THR A 258 -1.49 -10.18 -46.51
CA THR A 258 -2.22 -9.07 -45.87
C THR A 258 -2.09 -9.20 -44.36
N THR A 259 -1.82 -8.08 -43.68
CA THR A 259 -1.76 -8.04 -42.22
C THR A 259 -2.09 -6.63 -41.71
N THR A 260 -2.29 -6.51 -40.40
CA THR A 260 -2.45 -5.23 -39.71
C THR A 260 -1.38 -5.16 -38.63
N HIS A 261 -0.63 -4.06 -38.58
CA HIS A 261 0.45 -3.91 -37.61
C HIS A 261 0.61 -2.48 -37.11
N TRP A 262 1.18 -2.36 -35.91
CA TRP A 262 1.58 -1.08 -35.31
C TRP A 262 3.03 -0.76 -35.66
N PHE A 263 3.25 0.39 -36.26
CA PHE A 263 4.57 0.91 -36.57
C PHE A 263 4.94 2.03 -35.58
N GLY A 264 6.18 2.03 -35.10
CA GLY A 264 6.69 3.01 -34.15
C GLY A 264 8.20 2.89 -33.94
N ALA A 265 8.76 3.69 -33.02
CA ALA A 265 10.21 3.75 -32.80
C ALA A 265 10.87 2.38 -32.50
N THR A 266 10.14 1.47 -31.85
CA THR A 266 10.61 0.12 -31.52
C THR A 266 10.42 -0.90 -32.64
N ILE A 267 9.33 -0.79 -33.42
CA ILE A 267 9.01 -1.70 -34.53
C ILE A 267 8.75 -0.87 -35.77
N LYS A 268 9.81 -0.63 -36.53
CA LYS A 268 9.82 0.26 -37.71
C LYS A 268 9.40 -0.46 -39.00
N SER A 269 9.48 -1.79 -39.00
CA SER A 269 9.22 -2.63 -40.17
C SER A 269 8.50 -3.91 -39.79
N TRP A 270 7.52 -4.31 -40.61
CA TRP A 270 6.78 -5.56 -40.44
C TRP A 270 6.40 -6.16 -41.80
N GLY A 271 6.29 -7.49 -41.86
CA GLY A 271 6.10 -8.21 -43.11
C GLY A 271 6.44 -9.69 -42.97
N TRP A 272 6.91 -10.30 -44.07
CA TRP A 272 7.14 -11.74 -44.13
C TRP A 272 8.61 -12.06 -44.37
N PRO A 273 9.31 -12.62 -43.36
CA PRO A 273 10.66 -13.14 -43.51
C PRO A 273 10.78 -14.29 -44.52
N SER A 274 9.68 -14.99 -44.82
CA SER A 274 9.62 -16.01 -45.89
C SER A 274 8.38 -15.75 -46.76
N PHE A 275 8.48 -14.80 -47.69
CA PHE A 275 7.37 -14.40 -48.57
C PHE A 275 7.18 -15.39 -49.74
N ILE A 276 8.28 -15.84 -50.35
CA ILE A 276 8.32 -16.87 -51.41
C ILE A 276 9.67 -17.60 -51.37
N GLU A 277 9.71 -18.90 -51.63
CA GLU A 277 10.96 -19.65 -51.71
C GLU A 277 11.82 -19.18 -52.90
N LEU A 278 13.14 -19.13 -52.73
CA LEU A 278 14.04 -18.65 -53.78
C LEU A 278 14.02 -19.53 -55.04
N GLN A 279 13.79 -20.83 -54.88
CA GLN A 279 13.66 -21.75 -56.02
C GLN A 279 12.43 -21.41 -56.86
N GLU A 280 11.29 -21.13 -56.23
CA GLU A 280 10.06 -20.73 -56.92
C GLU A 280 10.19 -19.31 -57.50
N PHE A 281 10.81 -18.39 -56.77
CA PHE A 281 10.98 -17.01 -57.21
C PHE A 281 11.88 -16.88 -58.45
N LYS A 282 12.97 -17.67 -58.51
CA LYS A 282 13.93 -17.68 -59.61
C LYS A 282 13.54 -18.62 -60.76
N ASP A 283 12.43 -19.34 -60.66
CA ASP A 283 11.95 -20.19 -61.75
C ASP A 283 11.37 -19.31 -62.87
N ASP A 284 12.06 -19.26 -64.00
CA ASP A 284 11.68 -18.50 -65.21
C ASP A 284 10.28 -18.86 -65.71
N LYS A 285 9.71 -20.03 -65.34
CA LYS A 285 8.35 -20.43 -65.73
C LYS A 285 7.26 -19.82 -64.84
N LYS A 286 7.62 -19.27 -63.67
CA LYS A 286 6.71 -18.74 -62.66
C LYS A 286 6.45 -17.24 -62.80
N GLY A 287 7.33 -16.51 -63.49
CA GLY A 287 7.09 -15.11 -63.87
C GLY A 287 7.27 -14.05 -62.78
N TYR A 288 7.79 -14.41 -61.60
CA TYR A 288 8.04 -13.44 -60.52
C TYR A 288 9.30 -12.60 -60.77
N LEU A 289 10.35 -13.21 -61.32
CA LEU A 289 11.56 -12.55 -61.81
C LEU A 289 11.68 -12.83 -63.31
N VAL A 290 11.57 -11.78 -64.15
CA VAL A 290 11.62 -11.91 -65.61
C VAL A 290 12.61 -10.91 -66.15
N ALA A 291 13.62 -11.35 -66.90
CA ALA A 291 14.66 -10.48 -67.47
C ALA A 291 15.27 -9.53 -66.41
N ASP A 292 15.64 -10.09 -65.25
CA ASP A 292 16.19 -9.36 -64.10
C ASP A 292 15.25 -8.28 -63.51
N LYS A 293 13.95 -8.37 -63.83
CA LYS A 293 12.92 -7.44 -63.39
C LYS A 293 11.91 -8.11 -62.46
N CYS A 294 11.62 -7.45 -61.34
CA CYS A 294 10.66 -7.86 -60.32
C CYS A 294 9.71 -6.69 -59.99
N MET A 295 8.45 -7.00 -59.68
CA MET A 295 7.41 -5.98 -59.44
C MET A 295 6.67 -6.28 -58.13
N ILE A 296 6.68 -5.31 -57.21
CA ILE A 296 6.03 -5.41 -55.90
C ILE A 296 5.06 -4.23 -55.74
N GLU A 297 3.84 -4.47 -55.28
CA GLU A 297 2.88 -3.44 -54.89
C GLU A 297 2.60 -3.51 -53.39
N ALA A 298 2.56 -2.34 -52.75
CA ALA A 298 2.04 -2.16 -51.41
C ALA A 298 0.70 -1.42 -51.49
N GLU A 299 -0.34 -2.02 -50.95
CA GLU A 299 -1.61 -1.37 -50.66
C GLU A 299 -1.67 -1.13 -49.16
N VAL A 300 -1.64 0.13 -48.74
CA VAL A 300 -1.59 0.54 -47.33
C VAL A 300 -2.87 1.29 -46.99
N THR A 301 -3.49 0.96 -45.87
CA THR A 301 -4.62 1.68 -45.27
C THR A 301 -4.22 2.09 -43.86
N VAL A 302 -4.11 3.39 -43.62
CA VAL A 302 -3.86 3.92 -42.28
C VAL A 302 -5.15 3.86 -41.48
N LEU A 303 -5.11 3.23 -40.31
CA LEU A 303 -6.29 2.98 -39.47
C LEU A 303 -6.39 3.97 -38.32
N CYS A 304 -5.29 4.24 -37.60
CA CYS A 304 -5.28 5.19 -36.48
C CYS A 304 -3.89 5.79 -36.23
N GLU A 305 -3.88 6.98 -35.62
CA GLU A 305 -2.68 7.71 -35.19
C GLU A 305 -2.70 7.90 -33.67
N GLY A 306 -1.59 7.57 -33.01
CA GLY A 306 -1.33 7.94 -31.62
C GLY A 306 -0.61 9.29 -31.58
N VAL A 307 -1.32 10.37 -31.22
CA VAL A 307 -0.75 11.71 -31.07
C VAL A 307 -0.52 12.02 -29.59
N PHE A 308 0.67 12.46 -29.23
CA PHE A 308 0.97 12.97 -27.89
C PHE A 308 0.45 14.41 -27.76
N LYS A 309 -0.59 14.66 -26.95
CA LYS A 309 -0.98 16.01 -26.51
C LYS A 309 -1.45 16.00 -25.06
N GLU A 310 -0.69 16.70 -24.21
CA GLU A 310 -1.11 17.05 -22.85
C GLU A 310 -2.33 17.99 -22.90
N THR A 311 -3.39 17.67 -22.15
CA THR A 311 -4.29 18.70 -21.62
C THR A 311 -4.94 18.29 -20.29
N ARG A 312 -4.70 19.15 -19.27
CA ARG A 312 -5.44 19.46 -18.02
C ARG A 312 -4.91 18.96 -16.66
N ASP A 313 -5.24 19.79 -15.66
CA ASP A 313 -4.76 19.88 -14.28
C ASP A 313 -5.17 18.72 -13.35
N THR A 314 -4.57 17.54 -13.59
CA THR A 314 -4.52 16.29 -12.78
C THR A 314 -5.61 15.22 -13.04
N PRO A 315 -5.38 14.31 -14.01
CA PRO A 315 -5.95 12.98 -14.10
C PRO A 315 -5.10 11.91 -13.35
N PRO A 316 -5.52 10.62 -13.27
CA PRO A 316 -4.83 9.55 -12.56
C PRO A 316 -3.32 9.49 -12.82
N SER A 317 -2.59 9.16 -11.77
CA SER A 317 -1.20 9.56 -11.61
C SER A 317 -0.16 8.84 -12.46
N HIS A 318 -0.45 7.65 -12.98
CA HIS A 318 0.55 6.84 -13.69
C HIS A 318 0.35 6.84 -15.21
N TYR A 319 -0.84 6.53 -15.70
CA TYR A 319 -1.08 6.51 -17.14
C TYR A 319 -2.52 6.81 -17.54
N VAL A 320 -2.67 7.60 -18.60
CA VAL A 320 -3.96 7.98 -19.17
C VAL A 320 -4.00 7.64 -20.66
N LEU A 321 -5.02 6.88 -21.05
CA LEU A 321 -5.36 6.58 -22.43
C LEU A 321 -6.60 7.39 -22.82
N LYS A 322 -6.40 8.44 -23.62
CA LYS A 322 -7.49 9.20 -24.23
C LYS A 322 -7.84 8.59 -25.59
N LEU A 323 -9.13 8.33 -25.81
CA LEU A 323 -9.67 7.85 -27.07
C LEU A 323 -10.58 8.93 -27.66
N GLU A 324 -10.24 9.40 -28.85
CA GLU A 324 -11.11 10.28 -29.64
C GLU A 324 -11.80 9.48 -30.74
N SER A 325 -13.04 9.86 -31.04
CA SER A 325 -13.91 9.19 -32.00
C SER A 325 -14.22 7.73 -31.63
N PHE A 326 -14.66 7.51 -30.38
CA PHE A 326 -14.93 6.19 -29.81
C PHE A 326 -15.91 5.36 -30.67
N SER A 327 -16.94 6.01 -31.21
CA SER A 327 -17.99 5.41 -32.05
C SER A 327 -17.47 4.82 -33.38
N LEU A 328 -16.24 5.14 -33.80
CA LEU A 328 -15.63 4.60 -35.02
C LEU A 328 -14.85 3.30 -34.78
N PHE A 329 -14.54 2.93 -33.53
CA PHE A 329 -13.83 1.67 -33.25
C PHE A 329 -14.70 0.45 -33.54
N SER A 330 -16.02 0.54 -33.33
CA SER A 330 -17.01 -0.47 -33.72
C SER A 330 -17.09 -0.67 -35.24
N GLN A 331 -16.94 0.41 -36.01
CA GLN A 331 -17.08 0.41 -37.47
C GLN A 331 -15.83 -0.11 -38.20
N THR A 332 -14.67 -0.05 -37.56
CA THR A 332 -13.37 -0.40 -38.17
C THR A 332 -12.97 -1.87 -37.97
N GLY A 333 -13.72 -2.63 -37.16
CA GLY A 333 -13.42 -4.03 -36.85
C GLY A 333 -12.16 -4.19 -36.00
N VAL A 334 -11.87 -3.23 -35.14
CA VAL A 334 -10.74 -3.29 -34.19
C VAL A 334 -11.19 -4.01 -32.92
N ASP A 335 -10.75 -5.26 -32.75
CA ASP A 335 -11.15 -6.09 -31.61
C ASP A 335 -10.72 -5.51 -30.26
N HIS A 336 -9.56 -4.84 -30.21
CA HIS A 336 -9.03 -4.23 -28.99
C HIS A 336 -8.00 -3.14 -29.28
N ILE A 337 -7.87 -2.21 -28.33
CA ILE A 337 -6.91 -1.10 -28.33
C ILE A 337 -5.87 -1.38 -27.26
N LYS A 338 -4.58 -1.23 -27.57
CA LYS A 338 -3.49 -1.32 -26.60
C LYS A 338 -2.80 0.02 -26.43
N SER A 339 -2.53 0.38 -25.18
CA SER A 339 -1.74 1.56 -24.87
C SER A 339 -0.26 1.38 -25.25
N ASN A 340 0.49 2.48 -25.24
CA ASN A 340 1.94 2.41 -25.09
C ASN A 340 2.35 1.75 -23.77
N SER A 341 3.59 1.24 -23.74
CA SER A 341 4.19 0.73 -22.52
C SER A 341 4.49 1.90 -21.59
N PHE A 342 4.13 1.78 -20.32
CA PHE A 342 4.49 2.74 -19.29
C PHE A 342 5.17 2.03 -18.13
N ARG A 343 6.20 2.67 -17.56
CA ARG A 343 7.01 2.07 -16.50
C ARG A 343 6.43 2.42 -15.14
N VAL A 344 6.24 1.41 -14.30
CA VAL A 344 5.94 1.58 -12.87
C VAL A 344 6.81 0.61 -12.08
N GLY A 345 7.67 1.12 -11.20
CA GLY A 345 8.74 0.35 -10.58
C GLY A 345 9.73 -0.19 -11.61
N ASP A 346 10.12 -1.45 -11.47
CA ASP A 346 10.99 -2.17 -12.41
C ASP A 346 10.23 -2.95 -13.48
N HIS A 347 8.96 -2.63 -13.66
CA HIS A 347 8.05 -3.32 -14.58
C HIS A 347 7.51 -2.38 -15.66
N GLN A 348 7.28 -2.94 -16.83
CA GLN A 348 6.64 -2.28 -17.98
C GLN A 348 5.19 -2.76 -18.09
N TRP A 349 4.25 -1.82 -18.20
CA TRP A 349 2.82 -2.09 -18.17
C TRP A 349 2.12 -1.56 -19.42
N LYS A 350 0.98 -2.14 -19.80
CA LYS A 350 0.08 -1.67 -20.87
C LYS A 350 -1.38 -1.79 -20.46
N ILE A 351 -2.22 -0.88 -20.91
CA ILE A 351 -3.69 -1.01 -20.90
C ILE A 351 -4.10 -1.74 -22.20
N LYS A 352 -5.04 -2.67 -22.10
CA LYS A 352 -5.73 -3.29 -23.23
C LYS A 352 -7.23 -3.11 -23.04
N LEU A 353 -7.86 -2.38 -23.94
CA LEU A 353 -9.27 -2.05 -23.92
C LEU A 353 -10.01 -2.81 -25.03
N PHE A 354 -11.17 -3.35 -24.72
CA PHE A 354 -12.11 -3.90 -25.69
C PHE A 354 -13.38 -3.03 -25.68
N PRO A 355 -13.57 -2.16 -26.67
CA PRO A 355 -14.72 -1.25 -26.73
C PRO A 355 -16.08 -1.97 -26.69
N GLU A 356 -16.19 -3.14 -27.34
CA GLU A 356 -17.42 -3.97 -27.42
C GLU A 356 -17.27 -5.31 -26.67
N GLY A 357 -16.40 -5.31 -25.67
CA GLY A 357 -16.09 -6.47 -24.85
C GLY A 357 -15.19 -7.51 -25.51
N ASN A 358 -14.75 -8.47 -24.70
CA ASN A 358 -13.70 -9.42 -25.07
C ASN A 358 -14.18 -10.67 -25.83
N ASN A 359 -15.50 -10.84 -26.03
CA ASN A 359 -16.10 -11.97 -26.74
C ASN A 359 -16.47 -11.68 -28.22
N GLY A 360 -15.69 -10.81 -28.89
CA GLY A 360 -15.84 -10.56 -30.33
C GLY A 360 -17.10 -9.78 -30.71
N GLY A 361 -17.39 -8.69 -29.98
CA GLY A 361 -18.45 -7.73 -30.32
C GLY A 361 -19.87 -8.17 -29.96
N LYS A 362 -20.02 -9.19 -29.10
CA LYS A 362 -21.33 -9.70 -28.61
C LYS A 362 -21.65 -9.27 -27.19
N ASP A 363 -20.75 -8.54 -26.54
CA ASP A 363 -20.94 -8.08 -25.17
C ASP A 363 -21.51 -6.66 -25.18
N ASP A 364 -22.39 -6.38 -24.22
CA ASP A 364 -23.00 -5.07 -23.96
C ASP A 364 -22.17 -4.22 -22.98
N HIS A 365 -20.87 -4.48 -22.90
CA HIS A 365 -19.96 -3.85 -21.95
C HIS A 365 -18.59 -3.53 -22.58
N VAL A 366 -17.95 -2.48 -22.09
CA VAL A 366 -16.53 -2.24 -22.30
C VAL A 366 -15.73 -3.18 -21.38
N SER A 367 -14.67 -3.82 -21.89
CA SER A 367 -13.70 -4.57 -21.06
C SER A 367 -12.37 -3.85 -21.00
N ILE A 368 -11.67 -3.90 -19.87
CA ILE A 368 -10.36 -3.27 -19.70
C ILE A 368 -9.39 -4.15 -18.91
N TYR A 369 -8.15 -4.24 -19.37
CA TYR A 369 -7.10 -5.05 -18.76
C TYR A 369 -5.80 -4.26 -18.62
N LEU A 370 -5.06 -4.59 -17.58
CA LEU A 370 -3.67 -4.22 -17.38
C LEU A 370 -2.78 -5.41 -17.72
N ILE A 371 -1.69 -5.17 -18.45
CA ILE A 371 -0.78 -6.17 -18.98
C ILE A 371 0.63 -5.86 -18.52
N LEU A 372 1.36 -6.89 -18.09
CA LEU A 372 2.79 -6.84 -17.88
C LEU A 372 3.53 -7.10 -19.21
N ASP A 373 4.16 -6.07 -19.77
CA ASP A 373 4.73 -6.06 -21.12
C ASP A 373 6.11 -6.75 -21.22
N SER A 374 6.77 -7.02 -20.09
CA SER A 374 8.05 -7.74 -20.06
C SER A 374 8.12 -8.65 -18.84
N THR A 375 8.15 -9.96 -19.08
CA THR A 375 8.25 -11.01 -18.06
C THR A 375 9.69 -11.40 -17.74
N SER A 376 10.68 -10.80 -18.41
CA SER A 376 12.12 -11.14 -18.25
C SER A 376 12.69 -10.82 -16.86
N THR A 377 11.99 -10.04 -16.04
CA THR A 377 12.40 -9.67 -14.67
C THR A 377 11.68 -10.46 -13.57
N LEU A 378 10.73 -11.34 -13.90
CA LEU A 378 9.99 -12.13 -12.91
C LEU A 378 10.80 -13.36 -12.49
N MET A 379 11.29 -13.36 -11.25
CA MET A 379 11.93 -14.53 -10.64
C MET A 379 10.89 -15.64 -10.40
N PRO A 380 11.13 -16.89 -10.85
CA PRO A 380 10.21 -18.00 -10.58
C PRO A 380 10.13 -18.28 -9.07
N GLY A 381 8.92 -18.40 -8.54
CA GLY A 381 8.67 -18.94 -7.18
C GLY A 381 8.08 -17.98 -6.14
N LYS A 382 7.81 -16.70 -6.45
CA LYS A 382 7.01 -15.83 -5.57
C LYS A 382 5.56 -15.75 -6.05
N PRO A 383 4.55 -15.97 -5.18
CA PRO A 383 3.16 -15.73 -5.55
C PRO A 383 2.96 -14.22 -5.78
N SER A 384 2.70 -13.86 -7.03
CA SER A 384 2.32 -12.51 -7.43
C SER A 384 1.05 -12.60 -8.27
N ARG A 385 0.26 -11.51 -8.34
CA ARG A 385 -0.96 -11.50 -9.19
C ARG A 385 -0.65 -11.54 -10.69
N PHE A 386 0.58 -11.20 -11.07
CA PHE A 386 1.11 -11.22 -12.43
C PHE A 386 2.35 -12.12 -12.49
N ASP A 387 2.19 -13.35 -12.93
CA ASP A 387 3.30 -14.31 -13.10
C ASP A 387 3.56 -14.60 -14.59
N SER A 388 4.59 -15.40 -14.89
CA SER A 388 4.94 -15.76 -16.27
C SER A 388 3.85 -16.56 -16.99
N LEU A 389 2.87 -17.11 -16.26
CA LEU A 389 1.72 -17.86 -16.79
C LEU A 389 0.46 -16.99 -16.90
N LYS A 390 0.38 -15.88 -16.15
CA LYS A 390 -0.74 -14.94 -16.17
C LYS A 390 -0.26 -13.49 -16.09
N CYS A 391 0.03 -12.91 -17.26
CA CYS A 391 0.53 -11.54 -17.44
C CYS A 391 -0.56 -10.48 -17.73
N GLU A 392 -1.83 -10.88 -17.84
CA GLU A 392 -2.97 -9.98 -18.07
C GLU A 392 -4.00 -10.11 -16.93
N TRP A 393 -4.49 -8.98 -16.40
CA TRP A 393 -5.53 -8.93 -15.38
C TRP A 393 -6.43 -7.72 -15.61
N GLY A 394 -7.75 -7.89 -15.48
CA GLY A 394 -8.70 -6.85 -15.82
C GLY A 394 -10.14 -7.21 -15.50
N PHE A 395 -11.04 -6.43 -16.06
CA PHE A 395 -12.48 -6.58 -15.91
C PHE A 395 -13.09 -6.94 -17.27
N ASP A 396 -13.68 -8.13 -17.35
CA ASP A 396 -14.41 -8.57 -18.53
C ASP A 396 -15.67 -7.71 -18.77
N LYS A 397 -16.27 -7.19 -17.70
CA LYS A 397 -17.43 -6.27 -17.72
C LYS A 397 -17.12 -5.06 -16.87
N PHE A 398 -16.41 -4.07 -17.44
CA PHE A 398 -15.99 -2.88 -16.70
C PHE A 398 -17.14 -1.88 -16.53
N ILE A 399 -17.83 -1.55 -17.61
CA ILE A 399 -19.00 -0.68 -17.64
C ILE A 399 -19.91 -1.11 -18.78
N SER A 400 -21.24 -1.05 -18.63
CA SER A 400 -22.16 -1.31 -19.75
C SER A 400 -22.04 -0.21 -20.80
N LEU A 401 -22.25 -0.58 -22.07
CA LEU A 401 -22.29 0.39 -23.16
C LEU A 401 -23.42 1.41 -22.95
N GLU A 402 -24.58 0.97 -22.44
CA GLU A 402 -25.68 1.87 -22.07
C GLU A 402 -25.25 2.94 -21.05
N GLU A 403 -24.59 2.55 -19.96
CA GLU A 403 -24.12 3.49 -18.93
C GLU A 403 -22.96 4.36 -19.43
N PHE A 404 -22.10 3.81 -20.29
CA PHE A 404 -20.94 4.50 -20.84
C PHE A 404 -21.31 5.55 -21.89
N GLU A 405 -22.27 5.24 -22.76
CA GLU A 405 -22.73 6.11 -23.85
C GLU A 405 -23.76 7.15 -23.40
N GLU A 406 -24.38 6.97 -22.23
CA GLU A 406 -25.34 7.91 -21.66
C GLU A 406 -24.70 9.31 -21.47
N PRO A 407 -25.14 10.34 -22.24
CA PRO A 407 -24.45 11.63 -22.27
C PRO A 407 -24.40 12.33 -20.92
N THR A 408 -25.36 12.05 -20.04
CA THR A 408 -25.44 12.66 -18.70
C THR A 408 -24.39 12.13 -17.73
N ASN A 409 -23.83 10.94 -17.97
CA ASN A 409 -22.81 10.32 -17.12
C ASN A 409 -21.40 10.89 -17.38
N GLY A 410 -21.17 11.49 -18.55
CA GLY A 410 -19.94 12.21 -18.87
C GLY A 410 -18.72 11.32 -19.15
N TYR A 411 -18.89 9.99 -19.30
CA TYR A 411 -17.82 9.07 -19.67
C TYR A 411 -17.43 9.18 -21.15
N LEU A 412 -18.41 9.44 -22.01
CA LEU A 412 -18.23 9.70 -23.43
C LEU A 412 -18.76 11.10 -23.78
N VAL A 413 -17.86 12.07 -23.96
CA VAL A 413 -18.23 13.48 -24.24
C VAL A 413 -17.68 13.86 -25.61
N LYS A 414 -18.58 14.26 -26.52
CA LYS A 414 -18.21 14.57 -27.93
C LYS A 414 -17.40 13.42 -28.56
N ASP A 415 -17.89 12.20 -28.35
CA ASP A 415 -17.26 10.96 -28.83
C ASP A 415 -15.81 10.76 -28.36
N THR A 416 -15.46 11.37 -27.22
CA THR A 416 -14.15 11.27 -26.59
C THR A 416 -14.29 10.68 -25.20
N SER A 417 -13.46 9.68 -24.90
CA SER A 417 -13.40 9.04 -23.58
C SER A 417 -11.96 8.99 -23.07
N ILE A 418 -11.81 8.93 -21.74
CA ILE A 418 -10.51 8.93 -21.07
C ILE A 418 -10.48 7.77 -20.07
N PHE A 419 -9.56 6.84 -20.28
CA PHE A 419 -9.30 5.73 -19.39
C PHE A 419 -8.01 5.97 -18.62
N GLY A 420 -8.02 5.75 -17.32
CA GLY A 420 -6.86 5.97 -16.46
C GLY A 420 -6.51 4.74 -15.65
N VAL A 421 -5.23 4.56 -15.34
CA VAL A 421 -4.77 3.49 -14.46
C VAL A 421 -3.74 4.00 -13.45
N GLU A 422 -3.85 3.49 -12.23
CA GLU A 422 -2.85 3.66 -11.18
C GLU A 422 -2.34 2.28 -10.81
N VAL A 423 -1.05 2.05 -11.02
CA VAL A 423 -0.39 0.78 -10.74
C VAL A 423 0.53 0.97 -9.57
N TYR A 424 0.54 0.03 -8.64
CA TYR A 424 1.42 0.05 -7.48
C TYR A 424 2.24 -1.22 -7.43
N VAL A 425 3.56 -1.07 -7.57
CA VAL A 425 4.50 -2.19 -7.45
C VAL A 425 5.14 -2.15 -6.07
N SER A 426 4.78 -3.12 -5.23
CA SER A 426 5.48 -3.34 -3.96
C SER A 426 6.80 -4.06 -4.23
N THR A 427 7.89 -3.31 -4.35
CA THR A 427 9.23 -3.89 -4.31
C THR A 427 9.49 -4.34 -2.88
N GLY A 428 9.61 -5.65 -2.64
CA GLY A 428 9.87 -6.23 -1.32
C GLY A 428 11.25 -5.88 -0.71
N GLY A 429 11.85 -4.76 -1.09
CA GLY A 429 13.16 -4.27 -0.67
C GLY A 429 13.13 -3.09 0.31
N SER A 430 11.97 -2.48 0.62
CA SER A 430 11.91 -1.57 1.77
C SER A 430 12.02 -2.41 3.04
N SER A 431 13.06 -2.20 3.83
CA SER A 431 13.21 -2.74 5.17
C SER A 431 11.90 -2.56 5.94
N ARG A 432 11.20 -3.66 6.22
CA ARG A 432 9.96 -3.63 7.00
C ARG A 432 10.28 -3.07 8.38
N LEU A 433 9.76 -1.88 8.67
CA LEU A 433 9.89 -1.21 9.95
C LEU A 433 8.64 -1.55 10.77
N GLY A 434 8.84 -2.20 11.90
CA GLY A 434 7.81 -2.45 12.91
C GLY A 434 8.13 -1.64 14.16
N GLU A 435 7.09 -1.16 14.83
CA GLU A 435 7.23 -0.48 16.12
C GLU A 435 6.26 -1.09 17.13
N SER A 436 6.74 -1.30 18.34
CA SER A 436 5.93 -1.70 19.49
C SER A 436 5.77 -0.53 20.45
N HIS A 437 4.53 -0.11 20.68
CA HIS A 437 4.19 0.76 21.80
C HIS A 437 3.59 -0.10 22.90
N SER A 438 4.21 -0.06 24.08
CA SER A 438 3.69 -0.68 25.28
C SER A 438 3.42 0.37 26.36
N ILE A 439 2.27 0.21 27.04
CA ILE A 439 2.06 0.85 28.34
C ILE A 439 2.36 -0.22 29.38
N SER A 440 3.38 -0.02 30.21
CA SER A 440 3.71 -0.99 31.24
C SER A 440 2.51 -1.18 32.19
N LYS A 441 2.19 -2.45 32.52
CA LYS A 441 1.17 -2.82 33.53
C LYS A 441 1.59 -2.46 34.95
N VAL A 442 2.67 -1.68 35.11
CA VAL A 442 3.06 -1.14 36.40
C VAL A 442 1.89 -0.28 36.84
N GLY A 443 1.14 -0.80 37.83
CA GLY A 443 -0.19 -0.29 38.21
C GLY A 443 -0.15 1.20 38.49
N ASN A 444 -1.30 1.87 38.61
CA ASN A 444 -1.39 3.28 39.01
C ASN A 444 -0.39 3.65 40.14
N ILE A 445 0.86 4.01 39.81
CA ILE A 445 1.86 4.42 40.80
C ILE A 445 1.62 5.90 40.98
N SER A 446 0.88 6.19 42.04
CA SER A 446 0.76 7.52 42.61
C SER A 446 1.84 7.70 43.67
N GLY A 447 2.65 8.74 43.57
CA GLY A 447 3.57 9.17 44.62
C GLY A 447 3.22 10.57 45.09
N LYS A 448 3.48 10.85 46.37
CA LYS A 448 3.37 12.20 46.94
C LYS A 448 4.74 12.67 47.39
N TYR A 449 5.04 13.94 47.10
CA TYR A 449 6.24 14.62 47.55
C TYR A 449 5.84 15.92 48.25
N LYS A 450 6.48 16.21 49.39
CA LYS A 450 6.23 17.40 50.19
C LYS A 450 7.52 18.19 50.32
N TRP A 451 7.48 19.44 49.91
CA TRP A 451 8.59 20.38 49.98
C TRP A 451 8.27 21.48 50.99
N VAL A 452 9.08 21.57 52.03
CA VAL A 452 8.99 22.61 53.06
C VAL A 452 10.14 23.58 52.87
N ILE A 453 9.80 24.83 52.58
CA ILE A 453 10.77 25.92 52.39
C ILE A 453 10.75 26.75 53.66
N THR A 454 11.86 26.85 54.39
CA THR A 454 11.93 27.53 55.72
C THR A 454 12.49 28.96 55.69
N LYS A 455 12.90 29.42 54.51
CA LYS A 455 13.42 30.78 54.25
C LYS A 455 12.90 31.27 52.90
N PHE A 456 11.59 31.42 52.81
CA PHE A 456 10.89 31.73 51.55
C PHE A 456 11.35 33.06 50.95
N SER A 457 11.60 34.06 51.80
CA SER A 457 12.11 35.37 51.42
C SER A 457 13.51 35.35 50.77
N GLU A 458 14.32 34.32 51.05
CA GLU A 458 15.69 34.16 50.53
C GLU A 458 15.77 33.29 49.26
N LEU A 459 14.64 32.86 48.69
CA LEU A 459 14.59 31.92 47.55
C LEU A 459 15.20 32.47 46.23
N GLY A 460 15.33 33.79 46.08
CA GLY A 460 15.76 34.42 44.83
C GLY A 460 14.72 34.28 43.70
N LEU A 461 15.18 34.38 42.45
CA LEU A 461 14.30 34.38 41.26
C LEU A 461 13.81 32.98 40.83
N HIS A 462 14.49 31.92 41.25
CA HIS A 462 14.22 30.54 40.87
C HIS A 462 14.85 29.59 41.89
N ARG A 463 14.11 28.54 42.28
CA ARG A 463 14.66 27.44 43.07
C ARG A 463 13.97 26.12 42.73
N ASP A 464 14.77 25.06 42.70
CA ASP A 464 14.30 23.69 42.57
C ASP A 464 14.23 22.99 43.94
N SER A 465 13.31 22.03 44.07
CA SER A 465 13.30 21.08 45.19
C SER A 465 14.37 20.01 45.00
N ASP A 466 14.57 19.19 46.04
CA ASP A 466 15.27 17.92 45.89
C ASP A 466 14.53 17.02 44.89
N GLU A 467 15.28 16.12 44.26
CA GLU A 467 14.74 15.12 43.35
C GLU A 467 13.98 14.03 44.11
N PHE A 468 12.88 13.56 43.54
CA PHE A 468 12.05 12.51 44.11
C PHE A 468 11.59 11.52 43.04
N VAL A 469 11.46 10.25 43.43
CA VAL A 469 11.14 9.17 42.50
C VAL A 469 9.67 8.80 42.59
N VAL A 470 8.96 8.86 41.46
CA VAL A 470 7.58 8.37 41.32
C VAL A 470 7.47 7.56 40.04
N GLY A 471 7.00 6.31 40.15
CA GLY A 471 6.82 5.42 39.00
C GLY A 471 8.11 5.01 38.31
N GLY A 472 9.24 4.99 39.03
CA GLY A 472 10.57 4.74 38.47
C GLY A 472 11.19 5.94 37.75
N TYR A 473 10.52 7.10 37.77
CA TYR A 473 10.97 8.34 37.16
C TYR A 473 11.40 9.36 38.21
N ILE A 474 12.44 10.11 37.88
CA ILE A 474 12.98 11.17 38.73
C ILE A 474 12.29 12.48 38.38
N TRP A 475 11.74 13.13 39.39
CA TRP A 475 11.02 14.39 39.29
C TRP A 475 11.61 15.41 40.25
N LYS A 476 11.40 16.69 39.97
CA LYS A 476 11.62 17.78 40.92
C LYS A 476 10.56 18.87 40.73
N LEU A 477 10.37 19.70 41.74
CA LEU A 477 9.55 20.90 41.64
C LEU A 477 10.45 22.09 41.33
N SER A 478 9.99 22.97 40.44
CA SER A 478 10.64 24.24 40.13
C SER A 478 9.70 25.38 40.49
N LEU A 479 10.21 26.35 41.24
CA LEU A 479 9.46 27.47 41.79
C LEU A 479 10.11 28.79 41.39
N HIS A 480 9.29 29.71 40.90
CA HIS A 480 9.65 31.10 40.70
C HIS A 480 8.79 31.95 41.64
N PRO A 481 9.33 32.35 42.82
CA PRO A 481 8.54 33.01 43.87
C PRO A 481 7.93 34.34 43.44
N GLU A 482 8.61 35.05 42.54
CA GLU A 482 8.12 36.31 41.95
C GLU A 482 7.51 36.11 40.55
N GLY A 483 7.36 34.88 40.07
CA GLY A 483 6.81 34.59 38.75
C GLY A 483 7.82 34.65 37.61
N GLU A 484 7.36 34.20 36.45
CA GLU A 484 8.16 34.07 35.23
C GLU A 484 7.46 34.72 34.03
N GLY A 485 8.24 35.20 33.06
CA GLY A 485 7.72 35.77 31.82
C GLY A 485 6.79 36.95 32.06
N LYS A 486 5.57 36.88 31.49
CA LYS A 486 4.55 37.95 31.60
C LYS A 486 3.95 38.07 33.01
N HIS A 487 4.17 37.08 33.88
CA HIS A 487 3.64 37.05 35.25
C HIS A 487 4.68 37.41 36.29
N LYS A 488 5.91 37.74 35.87
CA LYS A 488 6.97 38.20 36.76
C LYS A 488 6.54 39.49 37.48
N GLY A 489 6.64 39.51 38.80
CA GLY A 489 6.20 40.57 39.69
C GLY A 489 4.71 40.51 40.06
N PHE A 490 3.92 39.57 39.50
CA PHE A 490 2.47 39.53 39.68
C PHE A 490 1.97 38.24 40.30
N SER A 491 2.57 37.09 39.98
CA SER A 491 2.12 35.79 40.48
C SER A 491 3.29 34.87 40.73
N LEU A 492 3.16 33.93 41.67
CA LEU A 492 4.11 32.83 41.83
C LEU A 492 3.91 31.81 40.70
N SER A 493 5.00 31.36 40.08
CA SER A 493 4.99 30.27 39.09
C SER A 493 5.50 28.97 39.69
N MET A 494 4.89 27.86 39.33
CA MET A 494 5.27 26.54 39.86
C MET A 494 5.12 25.45 38.80
N TYR A 495 6.13 24.58 38.71
CA TYR A 495 6.24 23.53 37.70
C TYR A 495 6.66 22.19 38.30
N LEU A 496 6.15 21.11 37.71
CA LEU A 496 6.73 19.79 37.83
C LEU A 496 7.76 19.63 36.71
N VAL A 497 8.94 19.13 37.05
CA VAL A 497 10.06 18.95 36.13
C VAL A 497 10.44 17.47 36.11
N TYR A 498 10.53 16.92 34.91
CA TYR A 498 11.06 15.59 34.65
C TYR A 498 12.58 15.65 34.52
N VAL A 499 13.28 14.85 35.33
CA VAL A 499 14.72 14.72 35.31
C VAL A 499 15.07 13.47 34.50
N ASP A 500 15.68 13.70 33.34
CA ASP A 500 16.12 12.64 32.43
C ASP A 500 17.34 11.93 33.04
N SER A 501 17.31 10.59 33.12
CA SER A 501 18.50 9.82 33.48
C SER A 501 19.36 9.69 32.24
N GLU A 502 20.55 10.28 32.24
CA GLU A 502 21.50 10.24 31.13
C GLU A 502 21.90 8.79 30.73
N SER A 503 21.07 8.06 29.98
CA SER A 503 21.46 6.84 29.24
C SER A 503 20.29 6.15 28.50
N SER A 504 19.72 6.71 27.43
CA SER A 504 19.27 5.88 26.28
C SER A 504 18.94 6.74 25.06
N ASN A 505 19.40 6.29 23.88
CA ASN A 505 19.17 6.87 22.55
C ASN A 505 17.72 6.72 22.04
N THR A 506 16.71 6.75 22.91
CA THR A 506 15.30 6.51 22.56
C THR A 506 14.43 7.73 22.91
N GLU A 507 13.44 8.07 22.07
CA GLU A 507 12.42 9.09 22.37
C GLU A 507 11.48 8.63 23.51
N HIS A 508 12.01 8.39 24.70
CA HIS A 508 11.20 7.99 25.86
C HIS A 508 10.30 9.16 26.31
N LYS A 509 8.99 8.92 26.38
CA LYS A 509 8.00 9.92 26.81
C LYS A 509 7.16 9.37 27.96
N VAL A 510 7.05 10.17 29.01
CA VAL A 510 6.28 9.84 30.21
C VAL A 510 5.04 10.72 30.25
N LYS A 511 3.85 10.11 30.35
CA LYS A 511 2.64 10.88 30.63
C LYS A 511 2.43 10.92 32.13
N ALA A 512 2.36 12.09 32.73
CA ALA A 512 2.04 12.23 34.13
C ALA A 512 0.78 13.06 34.32
N GLU A 513 -0.20 12.51 35.05
CA GLU A 513 -1.21 13.30 35.73
C GLU A 513 -0.61 13.77 37.05
N PHE A 514 -0.68 15.06 37.34
CA PHE A 514 -0.14 15.58 38.59
C PHE A 514 -1.00 16.70 39.17
N VAL A 515 -0.93 16.81 40.49
CA VAL A 515 -1.55 17.86 41.28
C VAL A 515 -0.44 18.58 42.04
N LEU A 516 -0.35 19.89 41.84
CA LEU A 516 0.48 20.73 42.70
C LEU A 516 -0.43 21.45 43.68
N THR A 517 -0.01 21.47 44.93
CA THR A 517 -0.76 22.02 46.05
C THR A 517 0.10 23.03 46.78
N LEU A 518 -0.43 24.23 46.97
CA LEU A 518 0.11 25.21 47.92
C LEU A 518 -0.71 25.13 49.20
N ASN A 519 -0.04 24.77 50.31
CA ASN A 519 -0.72 24.55 51.59
C ASN A 519 -0.94 25.88 52.33
N ASP A 520 -2.18 26.13 52.72
CA ASP A 520 -2.52 27.10 53.77
C ASP A 520 -2.21 26.46 55.13
N GLN A 521 -1.41 27.16 55.95
CA GLN A 521 -0.94 26.69 57.25
C GLN A 521 -1.91 27.03 58.40
N PHE A 522 -2.92 27.86 58.14
CA PHE A 522 -3.95 28.29 59.09
C PHE A 522 -5.32 27.64 58.83
N LYS A 523 -5.65 27.23 57.60
CA LYS A 523 -6.92 26.55 57.22
C LYS A 523 -6.68 25.35 56.30
N GLN A 524 -7.70 24.48 56.13
CA GLN A 524 -7.69 23.41 55.12
C GLN A 524 -7.94 23.90 53.67
N ASN A 525 -7.93 25.21 53.40
CA ASN A 525 -8.15 25.75 52.05
C ASN A 525 -6.85 25.65 51.23
N LEU A 526 -6.70 24.52 50.55
CA LEU A 526 -5.58 24.20 49.69
C LEU A 526 -5.79 24.81 48.28
N ILE A 527 -4.82 25.56 47.75
CA ILE A 527 -4.84 25.87 46.31
C ILE A 527 -4.24 24.68 45.59
N GLN A 528 -5.11 23.92 44.92
CA GLN A 528 -4.73 22.76 44.12
C GLN A 528 -4.99 23.03 42.66
N LYS A 529 -3.97 22.78 41.82
CA LYS A 529 -4.16 22.73 40.36
C LYS A 529 -3.76 21.36 39.85
N ARG A 530 -4.65 20.75 39.07
CA ARG A 530 -4.49 19.42 38.47
C ARG A 530 -4.31 19.56 36.97
N THR A 531 -3.41 18.78 36.39
CA THR A 531 -3.30 18.65 34.94
C THR A 531 -2.70 17.30 34.55
N THR A 532 -2.64 17.03 33.25
CA THR A 532 -1.99 15.85 32.69
C THR A 532 -1.16 16.27 31.50
N ASN A 533 0.11 15.87 31.46
CA ASN A 533 0.97 16.19 30.34
C ASN A 533 2.04 15.14 30.03
N TRP A 534 2.62 15.25 28.85
CA TRP A 534 3.78 14.51 28.37
C TRP A 534 5.08 15.20 28.76
N PHE A 535 5.99 14.42 29.32
CA PHE A 535 7.34 14.79 29.65
C PHE A 535 8.33 13.98 28.81
N GLY A 536 9.41 14.61 28.37
CA GLY A 536 10.45 13.98 27.56
C GLY A 536 11.48 14.99 27.09
N ALA A 537 12.35 14.62 26.14
CA ALA A 537 13.47 15.45 25.69
C ALA A 537 13.07 16.88 25.25
N SER A 538 11.92 17.02 24.58
CA SER A 538 11.39 18.31 24.09
C SER A 538 10.63 19.12 25.14
N THR A 539 10.08 18.46 26.15
CA THR A 539 9.18 19.07 27.14
C THR A 539 9.54 18.54 28.52
N LYS A 540 10.54 19.16 29.15
CA LYS A 540 11.08 18.70 30.44
C LYS A 540 10.29 19.23 31.64
N SER A 541 9.56 20.33 31.50
CA SER A 541 8.81 20.95 32.59
C SER A 541 7.40 21.34 32.17
N TRP A 542 6.45 21.24 33.11
CA TRP A 542 5.09 21.73 32.92
C TRP A 542 4.46 22.18 34.23
N GLY A 543 3.63 23.21 34.17
CA GLY A 543 3.07 23.85 35.35
C GLY A 543 2.26 25.09 35.03
N TRP A 544 2.23 26.03 35.97
CA TRP A 544 1.45 27.26 35.85
C TRP A 544 2.34 28.47 36.03
N HIS A 545 2.36 29.35 35.02
CA HIS A 545 3.03 30.65 35.09
C HIS A 545 2.32 31.65 36.03
N SER A 546 1.07 31.38 36.39
CA SER A 546 0.34 32.10 37.43
C SER A 546 -0.38 31.07 38.29
N PHE A 547 0.28 30.65 39.37
CA PHE A 547 -0.28 29.69 40.32
C PHE A 547 -1.17 30.41 41.35
N ILE A 548 -0.65 31.46 41.98
CA ILE A 548 -1.34 32.36 42.92
C ILE A 548 -0.79 33.79 42.73
N GLU A 549 -1.63 34.82 42.89
CA GLU A 549 -1.18 36.22 42.88
C GLU A 549 -0.27 36.52 44.07
N LEU A 550 0.72 37.39 43.89
CA LEU A 550 1.66 37.74 44.96
C LEU A 550 0.99 38.50 46.10
N THR A 551 -0.08 39.24 45.82
CA THR A 551 -0.90 39.91 46.83
C THR A 551 -1.54 38.91 47.78
N ASP A 552 -2.11 37.83 47.24
CA ASP A 552 -2.76 36.79 48.04
C ASP A 552 -1.73 35.89 48.74
N LEU A 553 -0.60 35.62 48.10
CA LEU A 553 0.49 34.82 48.65
C LEU A 553 1.14 35.50 49.88
N LYS A 554 1.30 36.82 49.82
CA LYS A 554 1.96 37.64 50.86
C LYS A 554 0.99 38.18 51.91
N ASP A 555 -0.32 37.98 51.76
CA ASP A 555 -1.28 38.36 52.80
C ASP A 555 -1.19 37.35 53.95
N ASP A 556 -0.70 37.82 55.11
CA ASP A 556 -0.55 37.04 56.33
C ASP A 556 -1.87 36.37 56.78
N LYS A 557 -3.03 36.85 56.34
CA LYS A 557 -4.34 36.25 56.67
C LYS A 557 -4.63 34.96 55.90
N ASN A 558 -3.93 34.72 54.80
CA ASN A 558 -4.15 33.59 53.90
C ASN A 558 -3.27 32.37 54.20
N GLY A 559 -2.25 32.52 55.05
CA GLY A 559 -1.50 31.38 55.61
C GLY A 559 -0.61 30.59 54.66
N TYR A 560 -0.40 31.05 53.42
CA TYR A 560 0.46 30.36 52.46
C TYR A 560 1.96 30.51 52.78
N VAL A 561 2.35 31.65 53.34
CA VAL A 561 3.67 31.90 53.91
C VAL A 561 3.51 32.32 55.36
N VAL A 562 4.02 31.53 56.29
CA VAL A 562 3.91 31.78 57.74
C VAL A 562 5.28 31.60 58.37
N ALA A 563 5.73 32.59 59.14
CA ALA A 563 7.07 32.58 59.73
C ALA A 563 8.18 32.32 58.70
N ASP A 564 8.07 32.94 57.52
CA ASP A 564 8.95 32.76 56.36
C ASP A 564 9.02 31.32 55.82
N GLN A 565 8.04 30.48 56.20
CA GLN A 565 7.92 29.11 55.75
C GLN A 565 6.78 28.95 54.75
N CYS A 566 7.01 28.18 53.68
CA CYS A 566 6.01 27.81 52.68
C CYS A 566 6.04 26.29 52.47
N THR A 567 4.88 25.66 52.29
CA THR A 567 4.79 24.21 52.07
C THR A 567 4.08 23.92 50.75
N ILE A 568 4.75 23.16 49.90
CA ILE A 568 4.25 22.74 48.59
C ILE A 568 4.17 21.22 48.57
N GLU A 569 3.08 20.67 48.01
CA GLU A 569 2.93 19.23 47.81
C GLU A 569 2.69 18.92 46.33
N ALA A 570 3.31 17.84 45.86
CA ALA A 570 3.11 17.29 44.53
C ALA A 570 2.58 15.87 44.64
N GLU A 571 1.41 15.61 44.06
CA GLU A 571 0.91 14.25 43.83
C GLU A 571 1.09 13.93 42.35
N VAL A 572 1.89 12.92 42.03
CA VAL A 572 2.19 12.51 40.65
C VAL A 572 1.66 11.10 40.42
N LYS A 573 0.91 10.93 39.34
CA LYS A 573 0.47 9.65 38.77
C LYS A 573 1.09 9.51 37.38
N SER A 574 2.12 8.69 37.27
CA SER A 574 2.86 8.53 36.01
C SER A 574 2.44 7.26 35.27
N VAL A 575 2.27 7.38 33.97
CA VAL A 575 2.06 6.29 33.02
C VAL A 575 3.20 6.33 32.01
N SER A 576 4.05 5.32 32.06
CA SER A 576 5.15 5.12 31.12
C SER A 576 4.61 4.68 29.77
N LEU A 577 5.04 5.31 28.68
CA LEU A 577 4.84 4.79 27.34
C LEU A 577 6.20 4.46 26.76
N GLN A 578 6.48 3.16 26.64
CA GLN A 578 7.73 2.66 26.06
C GLN A 578 7.48 2.41 24.57
N SER A 579 8.28 3.07 23.72
CA SER A 579 8.31 2.84 22.28
C SER A 579 9.61 2.11 21.94
N ASP A 580 9.50 0.85 21.52
CA ASP A 580 10.63 0.07 21.05
C ASP A 580 10.59 -0.01 19.52
N THR A 581 11.68 0.45 18.88
CA THR A 581 11.88 0.33 17.44
C THR A 581 12.57 -1.00 17.13
N GLU A 582 11.89 -1.90 16.45
CA GLU A 582 12.47 -3.15 15.96
C GLU A 582 12.79 -3.01 14.47
N SER A 583 14.06 -2.74 14.14
CA SER A 583 14.57 -2.91 12.78
C SER A 583 14.74 -4.40 12.50
N HIS A 584 14.00 -4.94 11.52
CA HIS A 584 14.00 -6.33 11.01
C HIS A 584 12.81 -7.22 11.45
N MET A 585 11.66 -7.03 10.81
CA MET A 585 10.48 -7.91 10.93
C MET A 585 10.62 -9.30 10.25
N GLN A 586 11.82 -9.80 9.92
CA GLN A 586 11.98 -11.25 9.65
C GLN A 586 11.75 -12.09 10.93
N ALA A 587 11.71 -11.44 12.10
CA ALA A 587 11.55 -12.06 13.41
C ALA A 587 10.13 -12.01 14.02
N TRP A 588 9.07 -11.60 13.29
CA TRP A 588 7.69 -11.87 13.73
C TRP A 588 7.16 -13.22 13.22
N SER A 589 8.07 -14.17 13.03
CA SER A 589 7.77 -15.55 13.41
C SER A 589 7.41 -15.48 14.89
N TYR A 590 6.15 -15.75 15.23
CA TYR A 590 5.60 -16.01 16.57
C TYR A 590 6.67 -16.04 17.66
N ASP A 591 6.60 -15.18 18.70
CA ASP A 591 7.50 -15.19 19.90
C ASP A 591 8.26 -16.52 19.98
N SER A 592 9.45 -16.56 19.38
CA SER A 592 10.02 -17.84 18.96
C SER A 592 10.71 -18.46 20.16
N TYR A 593 10.00 -19.32 20.87
CA TYR A 593 10.56 -20.04 22.00
C TYR A 593 11.50 -21.16 21.51
N ILE A 594 12.59 -21.39 22.24
CA ILE A 594 13.44 -22.56 22.01
C ILE A 594 12.86 -23.76 22.75
N TYR A 595 12.70 -24.87 22.03
CA TYR A 595 12.20 -26.14 22.56
C TYR A 595 13.34 -27.14 22.70
N PHE A 596 13.65 -27.56 23.93
CA PHE A 596 14.55 -28.68 24.19
C PHE A 596 13.74 -29.96 24.36
N GLN A 597 13.83 -30.88 23.39
CA GLN A 597 13.19 -32.19 23.45
C GLN A 597 14.22 -33.26 23.86
N ALA A 598 13.94 -34.00 24.92
CA ALA A 598 14.84 -35.06 25.42
C ALA A 598 14.64 -36.35 24.61
N ASN A 599 15.58 -36.66 23.72
CA ASN A 599 15.65 -37.95 23.00
C ASN A 599 16.76 -38.84 23.61
N GLY A 600 16.76 -39.03 24.93
CA GLY A 600 17.73 -39.85 25.64
C GLY A 600 18.49 -39.05 26.71
N GLU A 601 19.58 -38.39 26.34
CA GLU A 601 20.38 -37.57 27.26
C GLU A 601 19.86 -36.13 27.34
N THR A 602 19.52 -35.69 28.55
CA THR A 602 19.08 -34.33 28.84
C THR A 602 20.26 -33.38 28.91
N ALA A 603 20.34 -32.42 27.96
CA ALA A 603 21.20 -31.25 28.07
C ALA A 603 20.98 -30.56 29.44
N THR A 604 22.08 -30.21 30.10
CA THR A 604 22.09 -29.59 31.44
C THR A 604 21.51 -28.18 31.37
N LYS A 605 21.02 -27.67 32.52
CA LYS A 605 20.40 -26.34 32.61
C LYS A 605 21.33 -25.23 32.10
N ASN A 606 22.63 -25.33 32.38
CA ASN A 606 23.63 -24.36 31.95
C ASN A 606 23.80 -24.35 30.41
N GLU A 607 23.82 -25.51 29.76
CA GLU A 607 23.94 -25.60 28.29
C GLU A 607 22.71 -25.01 27.58
N ARG A 608 21.51 -25.21 28.15
CA ARG A 608 20.28 -24.61 27.61
C ARG A 608 20.26 -23.10 27.75
N GLU A 609 20.72 -22.60 28.90
CA GLU A 609 20.80 -21.17 29.19
C GLU A 609 21.85 -20.49 28.30
N GLU A 610 22.99 -21.14 28.02
CA GLU A 610 23.97 -20.68 27.04
C GLU A 610 23.39 -20.62 25.61
N ILE A 611 22.66 -21.66 25.18
CA ILE A 611 22.02 -21.69 23.85
C ILE A 611 20.93 -20.61 23.74
N CYS A 612 20.12 -20.41 24.78
CA CYS A 612 19.12 -19.33 24.85
C CYS A 612 19.76 -17.95 24.79
N ASN A 613 20.86 -17.73 25.52
CA ASN A 613 21.60 -16.47 25.51
C ASN A 613 22.29 -16.21 24.17
N MET A 614 22.84 -17.24 23.53
CA MET A 614 23.50 -17.14 22.22
C MET A 614 22.51 -16.82 21.10
N LEU A 615 21.31 -17.37 21.16
CA LEU A 615 20.27 -17.19 20.15
C LEU A 615 19.34 -16.00 20.45
N GLN A 616 19.47 -15.36 21.61
CA GLN A 616 18.58 -14.29 22.12
C GLN A 616 17.10 -14.70 22.15
N LEU A 617 16.79 -15.94 22.54
CA LEU A 617 15.42 -16.47 22.63
C LEU A 617 15.17 -17.12 24.01
N HIS A 618 13.92 -17.12 24.47
CA HIS A 618 13.52 -17.71 25.76
C HIS A 618 13.11 -19.19 25.63
N GLU A 619 13.39 -20.01 26.65
CA GLU A 619 12.90 -21.41 26.73
C GLU A 619 11.37 -21.43 26.92
N ALA A 620 10.69 -22.32 26.18
CA ALA A 620 9.23 -22.43 26.21
C ALA A 620 8.69 -22.91 27.57
N ASP A 621 7.85 -22.11 28.23
CA ASP A 621 7.17 -22.49 29.49
C ASP A 621 5.93 -23.38 29.28
N ALA A 622 5.34 -23.93 30.35
CA ALA A 622 4.20 -24.84 30.27
C ALA A 622 2.89 -24.21 29.71
N ASN A 623 2.82 -22.88 29.64
CA ASN A 623 1.68 -22.11 29.14
C ASN A 623 1.89 -21.60 27.70
N THR A 624 3.10 -21.74 27.13
CA THR A 624 3.36 -21.37 25.73
C THR A 624 2.61 -22.27 24.75
N THR A 625 2.34 -21.73 23.55
CA THR A 625 1.69 -22.47 22.47
C THR A 625 2.60 -22.56 21.24
N TYR A 626 2.75 -23.75 20.67
CA TYR A 626 3.46 -23.99 19.42
C TYR A 626 2.45 -24.26 18.30
N LEU A 627 2.48 -23.47 17.21
CA LEU A 627 1.53 -23.59 16.09
C LEU A 627 0.05 -23.63 16.53
N GLY A 628 -0.29 -22.87 17.58
CA GLY A 628 -1.65 -22.82 18.13
C GLY A 628 -2.06 -24.03 18.96
N LEU A 629 -1.11 -24.81 19.47
CA LEU A 629 -1.31 -25.96 20.37
C LEU A 629 -0.54 -25.77 21.68
N PRO A 630 -1.07 -26.15 22.87
CA PRO A 630 -0.36 -26.01 24.14
C PRO A 630 0.96 -26.80 24.18
N ASN A 631 2.02 -26.26 24.81
CA ASN A 631 3.32 -26.93 24.99
C ASN A 631 3.24 -28.26 25.76
N THR A 632 2.14 -28.52 26.44
CA THR A 632 1.88 -29.83 27.08
C THR A 632 1.51 -30.93 26.08
N LEU A 633 1.26 -30.59 24.80
CA LEU A 633 0.86 -31.55 23.78
C LEU A 633 2.04 -32.46 23.41
N GLY A 634 1.91 -33.74 23.78
CA GLY A 634 2.98 -34.75 23.67
C GLY A 634 3.56 -35.18 25.02
N ARG A 635 3.57 -34.31 26.03
CA ARG A 635 4.01 -34.62 27.41
C ARG A 635 2.89 -35.20 28.28
N ASN A 636 1.65 -34.74 28.07
CA ASN A 636 0.47 -35.22 28.82
C ASN A 636 -0.73 -35.43 27.87
N LYS A 637 -1.03 -36.69 27.56
CA LYS A 637 -2.12 -37.07 26.65
C LYS A 637 -3.49 -36.58 27.15
N ASN A 638 -3.70 -36.51 28.46
CA ASN A 638 -4.97 -36.07 29.06
C ASN A 638 -5.17 -34.55 28.93
N ALA A 639 -4.12 -33.76 29.10
CA ALA A 639 -4.16 -32.31 28.90
C ALA A 639 -4.43 -31.95 27.43
N GLY A 640 -3.84 -32.70 26.49
CA GLY A 640 -4.07 -32.52 25.05
C GLY A 640 -5.50 -32.86 24.61
N LEU A 641 -6.06 -33.97 25.11
CA LEU A 641 -7.47 -34.33 24.89
C LEU A 641 -8.43 -33.30 25.52
N GLY A 642 -8.10 -32.78 26.70
CA GLY A 642 -8.87 -31.72 27.35
C GLY A 642 -8.91 -30.43 26.51
N TYR A 643 -7.76 -30.00 25.98
CA TYR A 643 -7.67 -28.83 25.10
C TYR A 643 -8.47 -29.01 23.79
N LEU A 644 -8.37 -30.18 23.15
CA LEU A 644 -9.15 -30.49 21.95
C LEU A 644 -10.65 -30.52 22.22
N LYS A 645 -11.07 -31.09 23.35
CA LYS A 645 -12.46 -31.11 23.80
C LYS A 645 -13.00 -29.70 24.01
N ASP A 646 -12.26 -28.84 24.71
CA ASP A 646 -12.65 -27.46 24.99
C ASP A 646 -12.75 -26.62 23.71
N ARG A 647 -11.83 -26.83 22.76
CA ARG A 647 -11.84 -26.16 21.45
C ARG A 647 -12.99 -26.61 20.56
N MET A 648 -13.31 -27.90 20.55
CA MET A 648 -14.48 -28.43 19.83
C MET A 648 -15.78 -27.93 20.46
N GLN A 649 -15.85 -27.86 21.79
CA GLN A 649 -17.01 -27.38 22.51
C GLN A 649 -17.30 -25.90 22.24
N LYS A 650 -16.27 -25.03 22.29
CA LYS A 650 -16.39 -23.61 21.87
C LYS A 650 -16.81 -23.45 20.41
N ARG A 651 -16.39 -24.36 19.53
CA ARG A 651 -16.77 -24.36 18.11
C ARG A 651 -18.23 -24.80 17.92
N ILE A 652 -18.71 -25.73 18.73
CA ILE A 652 -20.10 -26.21 18.74
C ILE A 652 -21.05 -25.16 19.32
N GLU A 653 -20.68 -24.52 20.42
CA GLU A 653 -21.46 -23.42 21.04
C GLU A 653 -21.60 -22.20 20.11
N GLY A 654 -20.64 -22.00 19.19
CA GLY A 654 -20.70 -20.96 18.15
C GLY A 654 -21.68 -21.26 17.00
N TYR A 655 -22.18 -22.49 16.85
CA TYR A 655 -23.10 -22.85 15.76
C TYR A 655 -24.57 -22.51 16.05
N ASP A 656 -24.92 -22.14 17.28
CA ASP A 656 -26.31 -22.04 17.74
C ASP A 656 -27.09 -20.80 17.24
N LYS A 657 -26.53 -20.01 16.30
CA LYS A 657 -27.18 -18.79 15.77
C LYS A 657 -27.38 -18.72 14.26
N LYS A 658 -27.18 -19.81 13.51
CA LYS A 658 -27.60 -19.89 12.09
C LYS A 658 -28.23 -21.24 11.79
N LEU A 659 -29.56 -21.26 11.68
CA LEU A 659 -30.29 -22.41 11.11
C LEU A 659 -29.73 -22.71 9.72
N LEU A 660 -29.08 -23.86 9.56
CA LEU A 660 -28.50 -24.30 8.30
C LEU A 660 -29.60 -24.43 7.22
N PRO A 661 -29.41 -23.85 6.00
CA PRO A 661 -30.30 -24.07 4.86
C PRO A 661 -30.40 -25.56 4.50
N LYS A 662 -31.49 -25.99 3.84
CA LYS A 662 -31.72 -27.40 3.46
C LYS A 662 -30.50 -28.04 2.75
N GLY A 663 -29.83 -27.31 1.86
CA GLY A 663 -28.60 -27.79 1.19
C GLY A 663 -27.41 -27.98 2.13
N GLY A 664 -27.31 -27.16 3.19
CA GLY A 664 -26.27 -27.32 4.22
C GLY A 664 -26.50 -28.53 5.12
N LYS A 665 -27.75 -28.89 5.41
CA LYS A 665 -28.09 -30.12 6.16
C LYS A 665 -27.76 -31.39 5.39
N GLU A 666 -27.98 -31.39 4.08
CA GLU A 666 -27.68 -32.55 3.22
C GLU A 666 -26.18 -32.80 3.09
N ILE A 667 -25.37 -31.74 2.96
CA ILE A 667 -23.90 -31.84 2.92
C ILE A 667 -23.36 -32.35 4.26
N LEU A 668 -23.91 -31.86 5.39
CA LEU A 668 -23.46 -32.28 6.73
C LEU A 668 -23.83 -33.75 7.01
N LEU A 669 -25.02 -34.20 6.62
CA LEU A 669 -25.40 -35.62 6.68
C LEU A 669 -24.53 -36.51 5.78
N LYS A 670 -24.23 -36.09 4.55
CA LYS A 670 -23.31 -36.82 3.66
C LYS A 670 -21.89 -36.88 4.23
N THR A 671 -21.43 -35.81 4.88
CA THR A 671 -20.09 -35.75 5.48
C THR A 671 -19.99 -36.66 6.71
N VAL A 672 -21.04 -36.71 7.54
CA VAL A 672 -21.07 -37.61 8.73
C VAL A 672 -21.16 -39.07 8.30
N VAL A 673 -22.00 -39.41 7.31
CA VAL A 673 -22.10 -40.79 6.78
C VAL A 673 -20.80 -41.25 6.10
N CYS A 674 -20.04 -40.34 5.48
CA CYS A 674 -18.71 -40.66 4.94
C CYS A 674 -17.63 -40.91 6.00
N TYR A 675 -17.84 -40.53 7.27
CA TYR A 675 -16.87 -40.73 8.35
C TYR A 675 -17.13 -41.96 9.23
N GLU A 676 -18.26 -42.66 9.05
CA GLU A 676 -18.64 -43.85 9.82
C GLU A 676 -17.98 -45.21 9.43
N PRO A 677 -17.14 -45.39 8.37
CA PRO A 677 -16.51 -46.69 8.14
C PRO A 677 -15.19 -46.94 8.90
N PHE A 678 -14.65 -46.00 9.69
CA PHE A 678 -13.29 -46.12 10.25
C PHE A 678 -13.17 -46.47 11.74
N LEU A 679 -14.28 -46.82 12.43
CA LEU A 679 -14.25 -47.19 13.87
C LEU A 679 -14.77 -48.59 14.21
N VAL A 680 -14.77 -49.52 13.26
CA VAL A 680 -14.99 -50.95 13.57
C VAL A 680 -13.96 -51.79 12.84
N THR A 681 -12.89 -52.19 13.56
CA THR A 681 -12.25 -53.52 13.53
C THR A 681 -10.88 -53.49 14.23
N LYS A 682 -10.86 -53.81 15.52
CA LYS A 682 -9.92 -54.76 16.19
C LYS A 682 -10.04 -54.64 17.70
N ALA A 683 -10.91 -55.48 18.27
CA ALA A 683 -10.77 -56.01 19.61
C ALA A 683 -11.45 -57.39 19.60
N ASP A 684 -10.69 -58.44 19.25
CA ASP A 684 -11.02 -59.80 19.65
C ASP A 684 -10.35 -60.02 21.02
N VAL A 685 -11.18 -60.17 22.06
CA VAL A 685 -11.29 -61.27 23.04
C VAL A 685 -12.35 -60.87 24.07
#